data_AF-A0A8J7QCR9-F1
#
_entry.id   AF-A0A8J7QCR9-F1
#
_cell.length_a   1.000
_cell.length_b   1.000
_cell.length_c   1.000
_cell.angle_alpha   90.00
_cell.angle_beta   90.00
_cell.angle_gamma   90.00
#
_symmetry.space_group_name_H-M   'P 1'
#
loop_
_entity.id
_entity.type
_entity.pdbx_description
1 polymer ?
#
loop_
_entity_poly.entity_id
_entity_poly.type
_entity_poly.pdbx_seq_one_letter_code
_entity_poly.pdbx_strand_id
1 'polypeptide(L)'
;MTTITVKCTKGGVTPSFNVSYYNDISNSSEPALFTSAGVAVPGSGGSESCLTNSDVTLPWNTASGTKLDPSTTYIMRLQQANGGGGVDSNHVNVIYNPPSIVSALFDGTNVTVSWTPPCSAPAPSSTKFQLENAVGNSQWPETGDTGTFTFSVNDNMLSDTQYTIKAVGLSEDCTGVWSEAFSVSNLVGTGSKTGPGQPGQPGQPISPQGPVLSGLEVTACSESQLSVTARTPELQGGDGTTEYVAVVLCEGFKVAVSDPVMIGSQPLVHDQRRVPFVLNGSFDPARRYRLALAESTGTGDDQAIGVPGLPMELLLGSPGRVSIETAWVATDLHVFARVTPPAGPWPSTGAVIRLNDADGNPLTDTESGGSGFYQTTVLADAAAGTAYTLCAASARGADIGPPGDPRAILSSVPTATAVSVEGPRLTASWDAVADTGAEGYRLTAAGEGFAPIDGESPGTAGFLLAPAGRSWDELGSVSLALQAVGHETRGPAAVVAPITAAPARAKATWTATGAGCTLSWEALTGVTNLGYAVEISQGRALLHQADTTDARYTVPDGILNAGGDLHFRVRATGGSDVTLTGPWNTPTPIPIGTPGALSVHYDGRTLAVRFAPVPTATGYRMVLVKNGAEQGEPWYRSEPFAITTSPKVADTTLVVQAVLPGGLGPARAQAVFRAGWYPGMATDNNVSIPWLNPAVAADQSAHTITLGLPNLFAQAPANPLPQNGPFTLAAVDSQRHPRYSYSLTLACDGTPNPWTFTGEAIRADLFGTFKDFLTALETAGATPFGVQTVRAAVARAMPQTFAETLLYTHGFSGDDGCVDLTPGLVLRAEQAAYQTLGRATPNQEYLNGFVPSAVAEYAISHINAAPGGFTALDAFIGWLVSQGGTAVTAPPLNDGRQAGAGGLIDSGALAMRQPFLRLLFPQNFPGDEAANSGSPRPGDNTLILAAAKLSLLDSATKTIRGGGDIPDGVGALYFRGRATLTPAIRVTLGGAPMTVSLGTTVAGLLATRAMNPPDLALPLTGLRMERGVQSALLNYPDRYDVGAANPVRLDWVPATHAAYSSLPLLAGDLLDLGRGGSR
;
A
#
# COMPACT_ATOMS: atom_id res chain seq x y z
N MET A 1 -33.39 -10.78 -41.62
CA MET A 1 -32.35 -9.84 -42.09
C MET A 1 -32.67 -9.53 -43.54
N THR A 2 -33.12 -8.32 -43.81
CA THR A 2 -33.43 -7.89 -45.17
C THR A 2 -32.12 -7.43 -45.82
N THR A 3 -31.66 -8.14 -46.84
CA THR A 3 -30.54 -7.69 -47.68
C THR A 3 -31.03 -6.49 -48.49
N ILE A 4 -30.33 -5.37 -48.38
CA ILE A 4 -30.59 -4.17 -49.19
C ILE A 4 -29.50 -4.05 -50.25
N THR A 5 -29.87 -3.61 -51.44
CA THR A 5 -28.93 -3.26 -52.52
C THR A 5 -29.07 -1.78 -52.77
N VAL A 6 -27.95 -1.05 -52.72
CA VAL A 6 -27.93 0.38 -52.95
C VAL A 6 -27.25 0.65 -54.28
N LYS A 7 -27.96 1.35 -55.17
CA LYS A 7 -27.44 1.82 -56.44
C LYS A 7 -27.44 3.34 -56.44
N CYS A 8 -26.28 3.96 -56.47
CA CYS A 8 -26.22 5.40 -56.66
C CYS A 8 -26.60 5.73 -58.13
N THR A 9 -27.50 6.68 -58.31
CA THR A 9 -28.07 7.08 -59.62
C THR A 9 -27.51 8.41 -60.11
N LYS A 10 -26.99 9.22 -59.19
CA LYS A 10 -26.27 10.46 -59.48
C LYS A 10 -25.14 10.61 -58.47
N GLY A 11 -23.90 10.62 -58.91
CA GLY A 11 -22.73 10.79 -58.05
C GLY A 11 -22.35 12.25 -57.78
N GLY A 12 -21.30 12.47 -56.98
CA GLY A 12 -20.73 13.77 -56.63
C GLY A 12 -21.07 14.23 -55.21
N VAL A 13 -20.90 15.53 -54.91
CA VAL A 13 -21.12 16.07 -53.55
C VAL A 13 -22.60 16.11 -53.12
N THR A 14 -23.55 15.92 -54.04
CA THR A 14 -25.00 15.89 -53.79
C THR A 14 -25.64 14.66 -54.46
N PRO A 15 -25.37 13.44 -53.96
CA PRO A 15 -25.77 12.24 -54.66
C PRO A 15 -27.25 11.88 -54.50
N SER A 16 -27.71 11.01 -55.41
CA SER A 16 -29.02 10.36 -55.38
C SER A 16 -28.84 8.85 -55.43
N PHE A 17 -29.67 8.09 -54.72
CA PHE A 17 -29.61 6.63 -54.65
C PHE A 17 -30.96 6.00 -54.94
N ASN A 18 -30.94 4.78 -55.48
CA ASN A 18 -32.06 3.85 -55.47
C ASN A 18 -31.71 2.72 -54.50
N VAL A 19 -32.56 2.49 -53.52
CA VAL A 19 -32.42 1.43 -52.52
C VAL A 19 -33.43 0.34 -52.84
N SER A 20 -32.93 -0.82 -53.26
CA SER A 20 -33.73 -1.99 -53.58
C SER A 20 -33.68 -2.99 -52.43
N TYR A 21 -34.82 -3.57 -52.08
CA TYR A 21 -34.91 -4.59 -51.04
C TYR A 21 -36.12 -5.49 -51.26
N TYR A 22 -36.04 -6.71 -50.72
CA TYR A 22 -37.17 -7.63 -50.68
C TYR A 22 -37.96 -7.42 -49.39
N ASN A 23 -39.23 -7.04 -49.49
CA ASN A 23 -40.06 -6.83 -48.30
C ASN A 23 -40.87 -8.09 -47.96
N ASP A 24 -40.53 -8.78 -46.86
CA ASP A 24 -41.25 -9.97 -46.37
C ASP A 24 -42.22 -9.67 -45.21
N ILE A 25 -42.33 -8.40 -44.79
CA ILE A 25 -43.15 -7.95 -43.66
C ILE A 25 -43.93 -6.67 -43.98
N SER A 26 -45.17 -6.59 -43.48
CA SER A 26 -46.13 -5.52 -43.77
C SER A 26 -45.84 -4.20 -43.02
N ASN A 27 -44.61 -3.68 -43.09
CA ASN A 27 -44.19 -2.44 -42.43
C ASN A 27 -43.72 -1.39 -43.46
N SER A 28 -44.03 -0.11 -43.20
CA SER A 28 -43.52 1.01 -43.99
C SER A 28 -42.07 1.30 -43.63
N SER A 29 -41.17 1.07 -44.58
CA SER A 29 -39.75 1.35 -44.45
C SER A 29 -39.37 2.51 -45.37
N GLU A 30 -38.48 3.38 -44.90
CA GLU A 30 -37.87 4.45 -45.69
C GLU A 30 -36.35 4.31 -45.69
N PRO A 31 -35.67 4.58 -46.82
CA PRO A 31 -34.22 4.62 -46.85
C PRO A 31 -33.72 5.86 -46.12
N ALA A 32 -32.65 5.69 -45.35
CA ALA A 32 -31.97 6.78 -44.67
C ALA A 32 -30.45 6.59 -44.67
N LEU A 33 -29.75 7.71 -44.88
CA LEU A 33 -28.31 7.78 -44.93
C LEU A 33 -27.76 8.28 -43.59
N PHE A 34 -26.74 7.61 -43.08
CA PHE A 34 -26.04 7.96 -41.84
C PHE A 34 -24.54 8.06 -42.08
N THR A 35 -23.83 8.79 -41.23
CA THR A 35 -22.39 8.61 -41.09
C THR A 35 -22.11 7.30 -40.35
N SER A 36 -20.89 6.74 -40.48
CA SER A 36 -20.47 5.57 -39.68
C SER A 36 -20.51 5.82 -38.16
N ALA A 37 -20.50 7.09 -37.73
CA ALA A 37 -20.71 7.51 -36.34
C ALA A 37 -22.20 7.56 -35.92
N GLY A 38 -23.12 7.15 -36.79
CA GLY A 38 -24.56 7.07 -36.50
C GLY A 38 -25.32 8.39 -36.66
N VAL A 39 -24.73 9.43 -37.25
CA VAL A 39 -25.39 10.74 -37.46
C VAL A 39 -26.21 10.70 -38.75
N ALA A 40 -27.52 10.97 -38.67
CA ALA A 40 -28.40 11.02 -39.83
C ALA A 40 -28.03 12.18 -40.78
N VAL A 41 -27.90 11.88 -42.07
CA VAL A 41 -27.68 12.89 -43.10
C VAL A 41 -29.04 13.44 -43.56
N PRO A 42 -29.24 14.77 -43.59
CA PRO A 42 -30.46 15.36 -44.12
C PRO A 42 -30.72 14.94 -45.57
N GLY A 43 -31.86 14.30 -45.82
CA GLY A 43 -32.30 13.86 -47.13
C GLY A 43 -33.74 13.38 -47.10
N SER A 44 -34.31 13.14 -48.28
CA SER A 44 -35.66 12.59 -48.43
C SER A 44 -35.62 11.24 -49.14
N GLY A 45 -36.15 10.22 -48.47
CA GLY A 45 -36.45 8.91 -49.04
C GLY A 45 -37.90 8.85 -49.49
N GLY A 46 -38.20 8.15 -50.58
CA GLY A 46 -39.57 7.68 -50.83
C GLY A 46 -39.97 6.67 -49.76
N SER A 47 -41.25 6.65 -49.36
CA SER A 47 -41.82 5.57 -48.55
C SER A 47 -42.85 4.81 -49.38
N GLU A 48 -42.79 3.48 -49.35
CA GLU A 48 -43.87 2.62 -49.87
C GLU A 48 -44.35 1.68 -48.78
N SER A 49 -45.66 1.45 -48.77
CA SER A 49 -46.30 0.40 -47.98
C SER A 49 -46.66 -0.75 -48.91
N CYS A 50 -45.78 -1.73 -49.04
CA CYS A 50 -46.08 -2.93 -49.81
C CYS A 50 -46.68 -4.00 -48.89
N LEU A 51 -47.89 -4.45 -49.23
CA LEU A 51 -48.62 -5.52 -48.53
C LEU A 51 -48.31 -6.92 -49.10
N THR A 52 -47.36 -7.04 -50.03
CA THR A 52 -47.03 -8.27 -50.75
C THR A 52 -45.52 -8.43 -50.95
N ASN A 53 -45.05 -9.67 -50.90
CA ASN A 53 -43.67 -10.10 -51.17
C ASN A 53 -43.21 -9.71 -52.60
N SER A 54 -42.63 -8.52 -52.74
CA SER A 54 -42.10 -8.00 -54.00
C SER A 54 -40.81 -7.23 -53.80
N ASP A 55 -39.98 -7.17 -54.83
CA ASP A 55 -38.81 -6.29 -54.87
C ASP A 55 -39.28 -4.83 -54.92
N VAL A 56 -38.93 -4.07 -53.89
CA VAL A 56 -39.26 -2.64 -53.75
C VAL A 56 -38.01 -1.83 -54.05
N THR A 57 -38.12 -0.77 -54.86
CA THR A 57 -37.01 0.15 -55.14
C THR A 57 -37.41 1.58 -54.80
N LEU A 58 -36.81 2.15 -53.75
CA LEU A 58 -37.12 3.50 -53.27
C LEU A 58 -35.99 4.48 -53.61
N PRO A 59 -36.31 5.68 -54.14
CA PRO A 59 -35.31 6.71 -54.33
C PRO A 59 -34.96 7.38 -52.98
N TRP A 60 -33.72 7.80 -52.82
CA TRP A 60 -33.26 8.68 -51.76
C TRP A 60 -32.43 9.81 -52.35
N ASN A 61 -32.73 11.04 -51.95
CA ASN A 61 -32.03 12.23 -52.41
C ASN A 61 -31.48 13.02 -51.21
N THR A 62 -30.24 13.48 -51.35
CA THR A 62 -29.63 14.39 -50.37
C THR A 62 -30.43 15.70 -50.33
N ALA A 63 -30.66 16.28 -49.15
CA ALA A 63 -31.41 17.52 -49.03
C ALA A 63 -30.70 18.68 -49.75
N SER A 64 -31.48 19.64 -50.27
CA SER A 64 -30.93 20.80 -50.98
C SER A 64 -29.96 21.58 -50.08
N GLY A 65 -28.70 21.73 -50.52
CA GLY A 65 -27.64 22.44 -49.80
C GLY A 65 -26.75 21.55 -48.92
N THR A 66 -27.13 20.30 -48.68
CA THR A 66 -26.30 19.33 -47.94
C THR A 66 -25.27 18.71 -48.89
N LYS A 67 -23.98 18.90 -48.60
CA LYS A 67 -22.87 18.27 -49.34
C LYS A 67 -22.30 17.13 -48.52
N LEU A 68 -22.07 15.98 -49.14
CA LEU A 68 -21.37 14.86 -48.49
C LEU A 68 -19.85 15.10 -48.50
N ASP A 69 -19.20 14.75 -47.39
CA ASP A 69 -17.74 14.86 -47.23
C ASP A 69 -17.07 13.56 -47.74
N PRO A 70 -16.23 13.63 -48.79
CA PRO A 70 -15.56 12.47 -49.37
C PRO A 70 -14.67 11.68 -48.38
N SER A 71 -14.25 12.29 -47.26
CA SER A 71 -13.47 11.64 -46.21
C SER A 71 -14.31 10.86 -45.18
N THR A 72 -15.63 11.07 -45.16
CA THR A 72 -16.55 10.43 -44.22
C THR A 72 -17.14 9.16 -44.81
N THR A 73 -17.16 8.08 -44.00
CA THR A 73 -17.90 6.87 -44.37
C THR A 73 -19.38 7.07 -44.14
N TYR A 74 -20.17 6.86 -45.20
CA TYR A 74 -21.62 6.91 -45.11
C TYR A 74 -22.21 5.52 -45.30
N ILE A 75 -23.23 5.22 -44.51
CA ILE A 75 -23.96 3.96 -44.53
C ILE A 75 -25.43 4.24 -44.84
N MET A 76 -26.02 3.44 -45.73
CA MET A 76 -27.44 3.45 -46.02
C MET A 76 -28.11 2.29 -45.29
N ARG A 77 -29.26 2.53 -44.68
CA ARG A 77 -30.13 1.50 -44.10
C ARG A 77 -31.59 1.82 -44.35
N LEU A 78 -32.45 0.81 -44.24
CA LEU A 78 -33.89 1.01 -44.13
C LEU A 78 -34.26 1.19 -42.66
N GLN A 79 -34.97 2.28 -42.37
CA GLN A 79 -35.53 2.58 -41.06
C GLN A 79 -37.06 2.56 -41.13
N GLN A 80 -37.72 2.23 -40.02
CA GLN A 80 -39.18 2.23 -39.96
C GLN A 80 -39.71 3.67 -39.92
N ALA A 81 -40.61 4.03 -40.85
CA ALA A 81 -41.04 5.40 -41.09
C ALA A 81 -41.80 6.10 -39.93
N ASN A 82 -42.03 5.43 -38.79
CA ASN A 82 -42.87 5.92 -37.69
C ASN A 82 -42.18 6.00 -36.30
N GLY A 83 -40.85 5.94 -36.22
CA GLY A 83 -40.11 6.24 -34.97
C GLY A 83 -40.33 5.28 -33.79
N GLY A 84 -41.07 4.20 -33.96
CA GLY A 84 -41.14 3.09 -33.01
C GLY A 84 -39.92 2.18 -33.22
N GLY A 85 -39.24 1.80 -32.14
CA GLY A 85 -37.99 1.02 -32.16
C GLY A 85 -38.10 -0.39 -32.74
N GLY A 86 -38.33 -0.48 -34.06
CA GLY A 86 -38.24 -1.68 -34.87
C GLY A 86 -36.79 -2.00 -35.25
N VAL A 87 -36.59 -3.23 -35.74
CA VAL A 87 -35.26 -3.74 -36.14
C VAL A 87 -34.86 -3.09 -37.46
N ASP A 88 -33.82 -2.26 -37.43
CA ASP A 88 -33.22 -1.69 -38.65
C ASP A 88 -32.68 -2.79 -39.57
N SER A 89 -32.64 -2.52 -40.89
CA SER A 89 -31.96 -3.43 -41.82
C SER A 89 -30.46 -3.50 -41.55
N ASN A 90 -29.79 -4.49 -42.13
CA ASN A 90 -28.34 -4.41 -42.29
C ASN A 90 -28.00 -3.12 -43.04
N HIS A 91 -26.86 -2.53 -42.70
CA HIS A 91 -26.38 -1.30 -43.31
C HIS A 91 -25.43 -1.63 -44.47
N VAL A 92 -25.44 -0.78 -45.50
CA VAL A 92 -24.57 -0.90 -46.68
C VAL A 92 -23.77 0.39 -46.83
N ASN A 93 -22.44 0.27 -46.92
CA ASN A 93 -21.57 1.41 -47.19
C ASN A 93 -21.91 2.00 -48.56
N VAL A 94 -22.03 3.32 -48.70
CA VAL A 94 -22.35 3.92 -50.00
C VAL A 94 -21.14 4.50 -50.70
N ILE A 95 -20.97 4.10 -51.96
CA ILE A 95 -20.02 4.71 -52.89
C ILE A 95 -20.79 5.73 -53.74
N TYR A 96 -20.42 7.00 -53.62
CA TYR A 96 -21.18 8.10 -54.22
C TYR A 96 -20.32 9.09 -55.01
N ASN A 97 -19.00 8.93 -54.97
CA ASN A 97 -18.08 9.73 -55.75
C ASN A 97 -17.40 8.83 -56.81
N PRO A 98 -17.79 8.89 -58.08
CA PRO A 98 -17.33 7.92 -59.08
C PRO A 98 -15.83 8.06 -59.38
N PRO A 99 -15.18 7.01 -59.93
CA PRO A 99 -13.80 7.13 -60.39
C PRO A 99 -13.75 8.13 -61.55
N SER A 100 -12.71 8.97 -61.60
CA SER A 100 -12.50 9.86 -62.74
C SER A 100 -11.42 9.29 -63.65
N ILE A 101 -11.79 9.01 -64.91
CA ILE A 101 -10.84 8.57 -65.94
C ILE A 101 -9.92 9.77 -66.23
N VAL A 102 -8.62 9.57 -66.02
CA VAL A 102 -7.56 10.56 -66.20
C VAL A 102 -7.08 10.55 -67.66
N SER A 103 -6.99 9.38 -68.30
CA SER A 103 -6.69 9.25 -69.74
C SER A 103 -7.15 7.91 -70.31
N ALA A 104 -7.36 7.87 -71.63
CA ALA A 104 -7.52 6.64 -72.40
C ALA A 104 -6.76 6.74 -73.73
N LEU A 105 -5.96 5.73 -74.08
CA LEU A 105 -5.14 5.71 -75.29
C LEU A 105 -5.36 4.39 -76.04
N PHE A 106 -5.69 4.45 -77.32
CA PHE A 106 -5.80 3.29 -78.21
C PHE A 106 -4.60 3.25 -79.15
N ASP A 107 -3.83 2.16 -79.13
CA ASP A 107 -2.62 1.99 -79.95
C ASP A 107 -2.87 1.24 -81.28
N GLY A 108 -4.13 0.92 -81.58
CA GLY A 108 -4.53 0.10 -82.73
C GLY A 108 -4.88 -1.35 -82.38
N THR A 109 -4.45 -1.84 -81.20
CA THR A 109 -4.78 -3.21 -80.72
C THR A 109 -5.22 -3.21 -79.25
N ASN A 110 -4.69 -2.31 -78.43
CA ASN A 110 -4.96 -2.22 -76.99
C ASN A 110 -5.47 -0.84 -76.59
N VAL A 111 -6.33 -0.81 -75.58
CA VAL A 111 -6.76 0.40 -74.89
C VAL A 111 -6.07 0.45 -73.53
N THR A 112 -5.32 1.52 -73.27
CA THR A 112 -4.75 1.83 -71.96
C THR A 112 -5.57 2.93 -71.29
N VAL A 113 -6.15 2.66 -70.13
CA VAL A 113 -6.96 3.61 -69.36
C VAL A 113 -6.27 3.91 -68.04
N SER A 114 -6.11 5.18 -67.69
CA SER A 114 -5.70 5.61 -66.34
C SER A 114 -6.86 6.32 -65.64
N TRP A 115 -7.00 6.13 -64.34
CA TRP A 115 -8.10 6.70 -63.55
C TRP A 115 -7.64 7.04 -62.13
N THR A 116 -8.37 7.95 -61.47
CA THR A 116 -8.29 8.12 -60.02
C THR A 116 -9.39 7.28 -59.36
N PRO A 117 -9.08 6.57 -58.25
CA PRO A 117 -10.08 5.83 -57.51
C PRO A 117 -11.21 6.74 -57.00
N PRO A 118 -12.41 6.18 -56.76
CA PRO A 118 -13.47 6.84 -56.00
C PRO A 118 -12.94 7.38 -54.67
N CYS A 119 -13.03 8.69 -54.43
CA CYS A 119 -12.73 9.28 -53.13
C CYS A 119 -13.99 9.36 -52.27
N SER A 120 -14.48 8.18 -51.86
CA SER A 120 -15.44 8.02 -50.76
C SER A 120 -14.90 6.95 -49.81
N ALA A 121 -15.05 7.13 -48.50
CA ALA A 121 -14.73 6.09 -47.52
C ALA A 121 -15.93 5.13 -47.33
N PRO A 122 -15.75 3.79 -47.27
CA PRO A 122 -14.52 3.06 -47.58
C PRO A 122 -14.21 3.06 -49.07
N ALA A 123 -12.92 2.94 -49.41
CA ALA A 123 -12.49 2.79 -50.80
C ALA A 123 -13.13 1.53 -51.44
N PRO A 124 -13.53 1.58 -52.72
CA PRO A 124 -14.04 0.39 -53.41
C PRO A 124 -12.98 -0.72 -53.46
N SER A 125 -13.42 -1.98 -53.51
CA SER A 125 -12.55 -3.16 -53.61
C SER A 125 -12.17 -3.54 -55.04
N SER A 126 -12.75 -2.87 -56.05
CA SER A 126 -12.33 -2.96 -57.46
C SER A 126 -12.97 -1.86 -58.30
N THR A 127 -12.39 -1.57 -59.47
CA THR A 127 -13.03 -0.74 -60.52
C THR A 127 -13.20 -1.59 -61.78
N LYS A 128 -14.41 -1.66 -62.33
CA LYS A 128 -14.68 -2.32 -63.62
C LYS A 128 -14.79 -1.30 -64.75
N PHE A 129 -14.34 -1.70 -65.93
CA PHE A 129 -14.48 -0.91 -67.15
C PHE A 129 -15.41 -1.62 -68.13
N GLN A 130 -16.15 -0.83 -68.90
CA GLN A 130 -16.91 -1.30 -70.04
C GLN A 130 -16.48 -0.50 -71.26
N LEU A 131 -16.06 -1.20 -72.32
CA LEU A 131 -15.81 -0.62 -73.63
C LEU A 131 -17.02 -0.92 -74.52
N GLU A 132 -17.69 0.10 -75.03
CA GLU A 132 -18.78 -0.02 -76.00
C GLU A 132 -18.36 0.59 -77.34
N ASN A 133 -18.65 -0.09 -78.47
CA ASN A 133 -18.51 0.52 -79.79
C ASN A 133 -19.83 1.13 -80.27
N ALA A 134 -19.81 1.87 -81.39
CA ALA A 134 -20.98 2.61 -81.87
C ALA A 134 -22.15 1.70 -82.33
N VAL A 135 -21.88 0.43 -82.67
CA VAL A 135 -22.91 -0.58 -82.99
C VAL A 135 -23.40 -1.39 -81.78
N GLY A 136 -22.97 -1.05 -80.55
CA GLY A 136 -23.52 -1.61 -79.31
C GLY A 136 -22.88 -2.92 -78.83
N ASN A 137 -21.76 -3.35 -79.42
CA ASN A 137 -20.97 -4.44 -78.87
C ASN A 137 -20.22 -3.95 -77.63
N SER A 138 -20.20 -4.75 -76.56
CA SER A 138 -19.52 -4.41 -75.30
C SER A 138 -18.46 -5.41 -74.90
N GLN A 139 -17.30 -4.94 -74.43
CA GLN A 139 -16.25 -5.73 -73.80
C GLN A 139 -16.04 -5.30 -72.34
N TRP A 140 -15.79 -6.28 -71.46
CA TRP A 140 -15.68 -6.10 -70.00
C TRP A 140 -14.31 -6.55 -69.48
N PRO A 141 -13.33 -5.64 -69.40
CA PRO A 141 -12.07 -5.90 -68.74
C PRO A 141 -12.20 -5.67 -67.22
N GLU A 142 -11.76 -6.63 -66.40
CA GLU A 142 -11.73 -6.49 -64.93
C GLU A 142 -10.36 -6.03 -64.44
N THR A 143 -10.31 -5.22 -63.37
CA THR A 143 -9.06 -4.69 -62.79
C THR A 143 -9.08 -4.66 -61.25
N GLY A 144 -7.87 -4.62 -60.65
CA GLY A 144 -7.60 -4.40 -59.22
C GLY A 144 -7.12 -2.97 -58.88
N ASP A 145 -6.74 -2.74 -57.62
CA ASP A 145 -7.05 -1.53 -56.83
C ASP A 145 -6.42 -0.15 -57.15
N THR A 146 -5.57 0.07 -58.17
CA THR A 146 -5.21 1.45 -58.62
C THR A 146 -4.44 1.47 -59.94
N GLY A 147 -4.50 2.61 -60.67
CA GLY A 147 -3.34 3.15 -61.39
C GLY A 147 -2.96 2.50 -62.74
N THR A 148 -3.80 2.71 -63.75
CA THR A 148 -3.56 2.37 -65.17
C THR A 148 -3.75 0.89 -65.51
N PHE A 149 -4.54 0.62 -66.55
CA PHE A 149 -4.82 -0.73 -67.02
C PHE A 149 -4.89 -0.77 -68.54
N THR A 150 -4.21 -1.75 -69.13
CA THR A 150 -4.17 -1.97 -70.58
C THR A 150 -4.85 -3.29 -70.91
N PHE A 151 -5.81 -3.27 -71.83
CA PHE A 151 -6.45 -4.48 -72.34
C PHE A 151 -6.55 -4.46 -73.87
N SER A 152 -6.47 -5.66 -74.46
CA SER A 152 -6.61 -5.85 -75.89
C SER A 152 -8.08 -5.75 -76.32
N VAL A 153 -8.33 -5.01 -77.40
CA VAL A 153 -9.66 -4.88 -78.01
C VAL A 153 -9.93 -6.12 -78.85
N ASN A 154 -11.02 -6.83 -78.57
CA ASN A 154 -11.38 -8.04 -79.30
C ASN A 154 -11.55 -7.76 -80.81
N ASP A 155 -11.23 -8.73 -81.67
CA ASP A 155 -11.35 -8.58 -83.14
C ASP A 155 -12.74 -8.12 -83.60
N ASN A 156 -13.80 -8.50 -82.87
CA ASN A 156 -15.19 -8.13 -83.13
C ASN A 156 -15.52 -6.65 -82.80
N MET A 157 -14.60 -5.95 -82.13
CA MET A 157 -14.70 -4.54 -81.76
C MET A 157 -13.87 -3.67 -82.74
N LEU A 158 -12.81 -4.20 -83.37
CA LEU A 158 -11.84 -3.48 -84.22
C LEU A 158 -12.40 -2.88 -85.53
N SER A 159 -13.64 -3.18 -85.92
CA SER A 159 -14.24 -2.68 -87.16
C SER A 159 -14.81 -1.25 -87.07
N ASP A 160 -14.80 -0.65 -85.87
CA ASP A 160 -15.48 0.62 -85.58
C ASP A 160 -14.49 1.76 -85.29
N THR A 161 -14.90 3.00 -85.56
CA THR A 161 -14.05 4.20 -85.44
C THR A 161 -14.30 5.02 -84.17
N GLN A 162 -15.30 4.62 -83.38
CA GLN A 162 -15.65 5.24 -82.10
C GLN A 162 -15.88 4.20 -81.02
N TYR A 163 -15.28 4.45 -79.85
CA TYR A 163 -15.49 3.67 -78.64
C TYR A 163 -15.83 4.61 -77.47
N THR A 164 -16.70 4.13 -76.58
CA THR A 164 -17.05 4.75 -75.31
C THR A 164 -16.54 3.89 -74.18
N ILE A 165 -15.83 4.50 -73.22
CA ILE A 165 -15.34 3.81 -72.02
C ILE A 165 -16.17 4.28 -70.82
N LYS A 166 -16.67 3.32 -70.05
CA LYS A 166 -17.42 3.59 -68.82
C LYS A 166 -16.72 2.92 -67.64
N ALA A 167 -16.67 3.59 -66.49
CA ALA A 167 -16.03 3.07 -65.28
C ALA A 167 -17.02 2.96 -64.10
N VAL A 168 -16.89 1.89 -63.29
CA VAL A 168 -17.72 1.65 -62.10
C VAL A 168 -16.84 1.19 -60.94
N GLY A 169 -16.95 1.86 -59.79
CA GLY A 169 -16.40 1.33 -58.53
C GLY A 169 -17.33 0.26 -57.95
N LEU A 170 -16.80 -0.89 -57.59
CA LEU A 170 -17.53 -1.97 -56.94
C LEU A 170 -17.00 -2.23 -55.52
N SER A 171 -17.91 -2.62 -54.63
CA SER A 171 -17.62 -3.22 -53.33
C SER A 171 -18.34 -4.57 -53.30
N GLU A 172 -17.82 -5.56 -52.57
CA GLU A 172 -18.41 -6.91 -52.46
C GLU A 172 -19.90 -6.89 -52.09
N ASP A 173 -20.40 -5.79 -51.48
CA ASP A 173 -21.79 -5.62 -51.04
C ASP A 173 -22.55 -4.47 -51.74
N CYS A 174 -21.97 -3.81 -52.76
CA CYS A 174 -22.57 -2.60 -53.39
C CYS A 174 -22.47 -2.59 -54.93
N THR A 175 -23.55 -2.21 -55.62
CA THR A 175 -23.51 -1.90 -57.06
C THR A 175 -23.32 -0.40 -57.29
N GLY A 176 -22.13 0.03 -57.71
CA GLY A 176 -21.78 1.45 -57.90
C GLY A 176 -22.46 2.16 -59.08
N VAL A 177 -22.21 3.47 -59.18
CA VAL A 177 -22.63 4.33 -60.30
C VAL A 177 -21.65 4.21 -61.44
N TRP A 178 -22.17 4.27 -62.67
CA TRP A 178 -21.38 4.53 -63.87
C TRP A 178 -20.94 6.00 -63.92
N SER A 179 -19.63 6.24 -64.05
CA SER A 179 -19.19 7.47 -64.72
C SER A 179 -19.06 7.17 -66.21
N GLU A 180 -19.82 7.88 -67.05
CA GLU A 180 -19.53 7.97 -68.47
C GLU A 180 -18.48 9.07 -68.67
N ALA A 181 -17.33 8.69 -69.23
CA ALA A 181 -16.32 9.66 -69.63
C ALA A 181 -15.70 9.23 -70.95
N PHE A 182 -15.84 10.11 -71.96
CA PHE A 182 -15.26 10.07 -73.30
C PHE A 182 -15.92 9.17 -74.37
N SER A 183 -16.40 9.81 -75.43
CA SER A 183 -16.45 9.27 -76.79
C SER A 183 -15.13 9.61 -77.49
N VAL A 184 -14.28 8.61 -77.76
CA VAL A 184 -13.06 8.84 -78.56
C VAL A 184 -13.47 8.84 -80.03
N SER A 185 -13.33 9.99 -80.70
CA SER A 185 -13.59 10.13 -82.15
C SER A 185 -12.30 10.41 -82.89
N ASN A 186 -12.12 9.72 -84.02
CA ASN A 186 -11.12 9.92 -85.07
C ASN A 186 -9.69 9.47 -84.78
N LEU A 187 -9.30 8.34 -85.40
CA LEU A 187 -8.04 8.25 -86.11
C LEU A 187 -8.15 7.23 -87.25
N VAL A 188 -8.35 7.76 -88.47
CA VAL A 188 -8.07 7.05 -89.72
C VAL A 188 -6.55 6.91 -89.81
N GLY A 189 -6.04 5.68 -89.74
CA GLY A 189 -4.65 5.35 -89.98
C GLY A 189 -4.57 4.07 -90.81
N THR A 190 -4.32 4.23 -92.10
CA THR A 190 -4.14 3.16 -93.09
C THR A 190 -3.02 2.20 -92.71
N GLY A 191 -3.34 0.92 -92.45
CA GLY A 191 -2.36 -0.16 -92.33
C GLY A 191 -2.44 -1.11 -93.53
N SER A 192 -1.47 -1.05 -94.44
CA SER A 192 -1.29 -2.09 -95.46
C SER A 192 -0.52 -3.27 -94.88
N LYS A 193 -1.05 -4.49 -95.04
CA LYS A 193 -0.39 -5.76 -94.73
C LYS A 193 0.85 -5.98 -95.61
N THR A 194 1.92 -6.50 -95.01
CA THR A 194 3.13 -6.98 -95.67
C THR A 194 2.93 -8.34 -96.34
N GLY A 195 3.66 -8.56 -97.44
CA GLY A 195 3.87 -9.87 -98.09
C GLY A 195 5.23 -9.90 -98.82
N PRO A 196 5.93 -11.05 -98.91
CA PRO A 196 7.38 -11.12 -99.00
C PRO A 196 7.93 -11.28 -100.43
N GLY A 197 9.12 -10.73 -100.68
CA GLY A 197 9.92 -11.01 -101.88
C GLY A 197 11.10 -10.04 -102.06
N GLN A 198 12.34 -10.51 -101.84
CA GLN A 198 13.57 -9.88 -102.37
C GLN A 198 13.64 -10.02 -103.91
N PRO A 199 14.56 -9.38 -104.67
CA PRO A 199 15.70 -8.50 -104.33
C PRO A 199 15.82 -7.20 -105.16
N GLY A 200 16.69 -6.27 -104.74
CA GLY A 200 17.23 -5.23 -105.62
C GLY A 200 17.58 -3.93 -104.92
N GLN A 201 18.87 -3.72 -104.59
CA GLN A 201 19.41 -2.36 -104.43
C GLN A 201 19.29 -1.62 -105.78
N PRO A 202 18.91 -0.32 -105.79
CA PRO A 202 19.93 0.73 -105.67
C PRO A 202 19.47 2.05 -104.99
N GLY A 203 20.42 2.71 -104.31
CA GLY A 203 20.40 4.16 -104.07
C GLY A 203 19.75 4.64 -102.77
N GLN A 204 20.57 4.98 -101.76
CA GLN A 204 20.16 5.76 -100.60
C GLN A 204 19.65 7.16 -100.98
N PRO A 205 18.63 7.68 -100.29
CA PRO A 205 18.52 9.08 -99.94
C PRO A 205 18.90 9.29 -98.46
N ILE A 206 19.82 10.23 -98.23
CA ILE A 206 20.23 10.72 -96.92
C ILE A 206 19.03 11.47 -96.31
N SER A 207 18.56 11.06 -95.13
CA SER A 207 17.62 11.84 -94.30
C SER A 207 18.44 12.58 -93.23
N PRO A 208 18.30 13.91 -93.07
CA PRO A 208 19.02 14.64 -92.03
C PRO A 208 18.38 14.30 -90.67
N GLN A 209 19.06 13.54 -89.81
CA GLN A 209 18.66 13.39 -88.41
C GLN A 209 19.33 14.48 -87.59
N GLY A 210 18.54 15.40 -87.03
CA GLY A 210 19.04 16.34 -86.02
C GLY A 210 19.39 15.63 -84.71
N PRO A 211 20.16 16.28 -83.81
CA PRO A 211 20.62 15.70 -82.55
C PRO A 211 19.47 15.25 -81.63
N VAL A 212 19.62 14.07 -81.01
CA VAL A 212 18.58 13.46 -80.14
C VAL A 212 18.89 13.73 -78.67
N LEU A 213 17.90 14.29 -77.96
CA LEU A 213 17.93 14.45 -76.51
C LEU A 213 17.50 13.15 -75.81
N SER A 214 18.17 12.80 -74.72
CA SER A 214 17.83 11.67 -73.83
C SER A 214 17.30 12.11 -72.47
N GLY A 215 17.38 13.40 -72.14
CA GLY A 215 16.85 13.99 -70.91
C GLY A 215 17.21 15.47 -70.77
N LEU A 216 16.42 16.21 -70.00
CA LEU A 216 16.65 17.63 -69.68
C LEU A 216 16.64 17.85 -68.17
N GLU A 217 17.65 18.53 -67.64
CA GLU A 217 17.71 18.94 -66.23
C GLU A 217 17.68 20.47 -66.16
N VAL A 218 16.55 21.04 -65.73
CA VAL A 218 16.45 22.48 -65.49
C VAL A 218 17.14 22.77 -64.16
N THR A 219 18.28 23.46 -64.20
CA THR A 219 19.07 23.75 -63.00
C THR A 219 18.66 25.06 -62.33
N ALA A 220 18.09 26.00 -63.09
CA ALA A 220 17.45 27.21 -62.58
C ALA A 220 16.46 27.75 -63.62
N CYS A 221 15.34 28.30 -63.16
CA CYS A 221 14.40 29.05 -63.99
C CYS A 221 13.99 30.32 -63.24
N SER A 222 14.22 31.48 -63.84
CA SER A 222 13.80 32.79 -63.35
C SER A 222 12.95 33.52 -64.39
N GLU A 223 12.38 34.66 -64.04
CA GLU A 223 11.57 35.47 -64.96
C GLU A 223 12.35 35.98 -66.20
N SER A 224 13.69 35.95 -66.17
CA SER A 224 14.54 36.50 -67.23
C SER A 224 15.56 35.50 -67.80
N GLN A 225 15.70 34.32 -67.19
CA GLN A 225 16.74 33.37 -67.56
C GLN A 225 16.32 31.93 -67.25
N LEU A 226 16.60 31.03 -68.19
CA LEU A 226 16.41 29.59 -68.04
C LEU A 226 17.76 28.88 -68.23
N SER A 227 18.20 28.14 -67.21
CA SER A 227 19.39 27.31 -67.24
C SER A 227 18.99 25.85 -67.35
N VAL A 228 19.38 25.19 -68.44
CA VAL A 228 19.04 23.78 -68.71
C VAL A 228 20.31 23.01 -69.04
N THR A 229 20.46 21.84 -68.46
CA THR A 229 21.47 20.86 -68.83
C THR A 229 20.82 19.79 -69.68
N ALA A 230 21.19 19.71 -70.96
CA ALA A 230 20.73 18.65 -71.85
C ALA A 230 21.59 17.40 -71.70
N ARG A 231 20.96 16.23 -71.70
CA ARG A 231 21.61 14.92 -71.71
C ARG A 231 21.46 14.31 -73.09
N THR A 232 22.56 13.92 -73.71
CA THR A 232 22.56 13.30 -75.05
C THR A 232 23.37 12.01 -75.04
N PRO A 233 22.89 10.92 -75.67
CA PRO A 233 23.61 9.65 -75.70
C PRO A 233 24.68 9.62 -76.79
N GLU A 234 24.52 10.37 -77.88
CA GLU A 234 25.52 10.45 -78.94
C GLU A 234 25.32 11.75 -79.75
N LEU A 235 26.34 12.62 -79.76
CA LEU A 235 26.40 13.77 -80.67
C LEU A 235 27.52 13.49 -81.68
N GLN A 236 27.20 13.42 -82.96
CA GLN A 236 28.21 13.28 -84.00
C GLN A 236 28.99 14.59 -84.11
N GLY A 237 30.32 14.52 -83.91
CA GLY A 237 31.18 15.70 -83.85
C GLY A 237 32.29 15.51 -82.82
N GLY A 238 33.18 14.56 -83.08
CA GLY A 238 34.38 14.30 -82.27
C GLY A 238 35.59 15.16 -82.64
N ASP A 239 35.42 16.20 -83.46
CA ASP A 239 36.49 17.03 -84.01
C ASP A 239 36.60 18.42 -83.35
N GLY A 240 35.70 18.76 -82.43
CA GLY A 240 35.74 20.02 -81.69
C GLY A 240 35.46 21.26 -82.55
N THR A 241 34.72 21.11 -83.65
CA THR A 241 34.38 22.23 -84.56
C THR A 241 32.88 22.53 -84.65
N THR A 242 32.02 21.66 -84.10
CA THR A 242 30.56 21.79 -84.18
C THR A 242 29.98 22.44 -82.92
N GLU A 243 29.34 23.59 -83.09
CA GLU A 243 28.60 24.28 -82.03
C GLU A 243 27.14 23.83 -82.00
N TYR A 244 26.57 23.73 -80.80
CA TYR A 244 25.15 23.42 -80.61
C TYR A 244 24.44 24.57 -79.92
N VAL A 245 23.21 24.83 -80.34
CA VAL A 245 22.31 25.77 -79.68
C VAL A 245 21.07 25.03 -79.16
N ALA A 246 20.58 25.45 -78.00
CA ALA A 246 19.28 25.04 -77.49
C ALA A 246 18.21 25.98 -78.05
N VAL A 247 17.23 25.42 -78.75
CA VAL A 247 16.07 26.14 -79.27
C VAL A 247 14.86 25.83 -78.40
N VAL A 248 14.32 26.86 -77.74
CA VAL A 248 13.11 26.72 -76.92
C VAL A 248 11.88 27.10 -77.73
N LEU A 249 10.90 26.21 -77.71
CA LEU A 249 9.59 26.35 -78.30
C LEU A 249 8.54 26.54 -77.19
N CYS A 250 7.71 27.57 -77.26
CA CYS A 250 6.51 27.70 -76.44
C CYS A 250 5.30 27.48 -77.35
N GLU A 251 4.46 26.49 -77.03
CA GLU A 251 3.27 26.15 -77.84
C GLU A 251 3.56 25.94 -79.34
N GLY A 252 4.76 25.45 -79.66
CA GLY A 252 5.22 25.19 -81.03
C GLY A 252 5.92 26.37 -81.71
N PHE A 253 5.95 27.55 -81.10
CA PHE A 253 6.67 28.72 -81.62
C PHE A 253 8.03 28.90 -80.95
N LYS A 254 9.06 29.19 -81.73
CA LYS A 254 10.40 29.54 -81.23
C LYS A 254 10.33 30.83 -80.40
N VAL A 255 10.75 30.75 -79.14
CA VAL A 255 10.71 31.87 -78.18
C VAL A 255 12.07 32.26 -77.61
N ALA A 256 13.05 31.35 -77.61
CA ALA A 256 14.42 31.65 -77.19
C ALA A 256 15.42 30.71 -77.87
N VAL A 257 16.67 31.18 -78.01
CA VAL A 257 17.83 30.37 -78.44
C VAL A 257 18.98 30.69 -77.52
N SER A 258 19.74 29.68 -77.12
CA SER A 258 20.95 29.90 -76.31
C SER A 258 22.07 30.46 -77.19
N ASP A 259 23.11 30.98 -76.54
CA ASP A 259 24.39 31.11 -77.22
C ASP A 259 24.91 29.72 -77.65
N PRO A 260 25.72 29.62 -78.73
CA PRO A 260 26.30 28.35 -79.16
C PRO A 260 27.27 27.83 -78.11
N VAL A 261 27.16 26.54 -77.79
CA VAL A 261 28.03 25.85 -76.83
C VAL A 261 28.91 24.86 -77.56
N MET A 262 30.23 25.01 -77.39
CA MET A 262 31.23 24.08 -77.91
C MET A 262 31.34 22.86 -77.01
N ILE A 263 31.19 21.68 -77.61
CA ILE A 263 31.34 20.41 -76.89
C ILE A 263 32.79 19.94 -77.07
N GLY A 264 33.69 20.51 -76.26
CA GLY A 264 35.10 20.11 -76.21
C GLY A 264 35.30 18.66 -75.74
N SER A 265 36.47 18.10 -76.05
CA SER A 265 36.90 16.71 -75.78
C SER A 265 37.09 16.38 -74.29
N GLN A 266 36.03 16.48 -73.49
CA GLN A 266 36.01 16.00 -72.11
C GLN A 266 35.85 14.47 -72.09
N PRO A 267 36.64 13.74 -71.26
CA PRO A 267 36.54 12.29 -71.17
C PRO A 267 35.21 11.82 -70.57
N LEU A 268 34.70 10.71 -71.12
CA LEU A 268 33.46 10.03 -70.71
C LEU A 268 33.57 9.53 -69.26
N VAL A 269 32.69 10.03 -68.39
CA VAL A 269 32.34 9.33 -67.15
C VAL A 269 30.83 9.14 -67.19
N HIS A 270 30.43 7.92 -67.55
CA HIS A 270 29.06 7.43 -67.84
C HIS A 270 28.46 7.85 -69.20
N ASP A 271 27.70 6.95 -69.81
CA ASP A 271 27.18 6.92 -71.21
C ASP A 271 26.29 8.11 -71.67
N GLN A 272 26.39 9.31 -71.07
CA GLN A 272 25.64 10.49 -71.49
C GLN A 272 26.46 11.79 -71.33
N ARG A 273 26.56 12.59 -72.40
CA ARG A 273 27.15 13.94 -72.34
C ARG A 273 26.14 14.91 -71.73
N ARG A 274 26.52 15.62 -70.66
CA ARG A 274 25.76 16.74 -70.07
C ARG A 274 26.25 18.06 -70.66
N VAL A 275 25.37 18.80 -71.32
CA VAL A 275 25.70 20.08 -71.96
C VAL A 275 24.84 21.19 -71.35
N PRO A 276 25.44 22.16 -70.63
CA PRO A 276 24.69 23.25 -70.03
C PRO A 276 24.40 24.34 -71.07
N PHE A 277 23.18 24.86 -71.05
CA PHE A 277 22.72 25.99 -71.84
C PHE A 277 22.11 27.03 -70.92
N VAL A 278 22.37 28.31 -71.25
CA VAL A 278 21.72 29.44 -70.61
C VAL A 278 20.91 30.18 -71.67
N LEU A 279 19.62 30.36 -71.41
CA LEU A 279 18.66 30.97 -72.31
C LEU A 279 18.15 32.25 -71.66
N ASN A 280 18.38 33.39 -72.31
CA ASN A 280 17.86 34.67 -71.84
C ASN A 280 16.48 34.92 -72.46
N GLY A 281 15.48 35.17 -71.65
CA GLY A 281 14.09 35.33 -72.09
C GLY A 281 13.09 35.27 -70.95
N SER A 282 11.84 35.67 -71.21
CA SER A 282 10.76 35.57 -70.23
C SER A 282 10.07 34.20 -70.34
N PHE A 283 10.24 33.37 -69.31
CA PHE A 283 9.68 32.03 -69.22
C PHE A 283 8.55 32.01 -68.19
N ASP A 284 7.31 31.88 -68.65
CA ASP A 284 6.11 31.84 -67.83
C ASP A 284 5.85 30.39 -67.36
N PRO A 285 6.03 30.06 -66.08
CA PRO A 285 5.83 28.69 -65.58
C PRO A 285 4.39 28.17 -65.72
N ALA A 286 3.43 28.98 -66.17
CA ALA A 286 2.08 28.55 -66.51
C ALA A 286 1.91 28.03 -67.95
N ARG A 287 2.92 28.13 -68.83
CA ARG A 287 2.84 27.73 -70.25
C ARG A 287 3.75 26.56 -70.57
N ARG A 288 3.41 25.75 -71.59
CA ARG A 288 4.23 24.59 -71.97
C ARG A 288 5.39 24.98 -72.89
N TYR A 289 6.60 24.76 -72.41
CA TYR A 289 7.84 24.93 -73.19
C TYR A 289 8.42 23.57 -73.59
N ARG A 290 9.07 23.53 -74.75
CA ARG A 290 9.86 22.40 -75.23
C ARG A 290 11.23 22.87 -75.68
N LEU A 291 12.25 22.04 -75.53
CA LEU A 291 13.61 22.33 -75.96
C LEU A 291 14.05 21.31 -77.01
N ALA A 292 14.57 21.79 -78.12
CA ALA A 292 15.26 20.99 -79.13
C ALA A 292 16.72 21.46 -79.25
N LEU A 293 17.62 20.55 -79.62
CA LEU A 293 18.98 20.92 -80.01
C LEU A 293 19.05 21.14 -81.51
N ALA A 294 19.83 22.13 -81.94
CA ALA A 294 20.17 22.36 -83.34
C ALA A 294 21.68 22.60 -83.46
N GLU A 295 22.26 22.15 -84.57
CA GLU A 295 23.63 22.53 -84.93
C GLU A 295 23.67 24.01 -85.33
N SER A 296 24.70 24.72 -84.88
CA SER A 296 25.00 26.10 -85.27
C SER A 296 26.28 26.12 -86.09
N THR A 297 26.28 26.85 -87.20
CA THR A 297 27.47 27.05 -88.05
C THR A 297 28.03 28.47 -87.96
N GLY A 298 27.69 29.27 -86.94
CA GLY A 298 28.07 30.68 -86.87
C GLY A 298 28.37 31.21 -85.47
N THR A 299 29.52 31.88 -85.34
CA THR A 299 29.95 32.63 -84.16
C THR A 299 29.43 34.08 -84.24
N GLY A 300 28.16 34.34 -83.88
CA GLY A 300 27.59 35.71 -83.79
C GLY A 300 26.11 35.85 -84.19
N ASP A 301 25.57 37.07 -84.07
CA ASP A 301 24.12 37.42 -84.06
C ASP A 301 23.27 37.05 -85.30
N ASP A 302 23.87 36.61 -86.40
CA ASP A 302 23.18 36.08 -87.59
C ASP A 302 23.47 34.58 -87.75
N GLN A 303 22.85 33.75 -86.90
CA GLN A 303 23.04 32.30 -86.91
C GLN A 303 22.14 31.60 -87.94
N ALA A 304 22.75 30.85 -88.86
CA ALA A 304 22.05 29.80 -89.59
C ALA A 304 21.85 28.62 -88.64
N ILE A 305 20.66 28.52 -88.05
CA ILE A 305 20.28 27.39 -87.19
C ILE A 305 19.93 26.20 -88.09
N GLY A 306 20.66 25.09 -87.93
CA GLY A 306 20.34 23.82 -88.58
C GLY A 306 18.94 23.31 -88.20
N VAL A 307 18.48 22.22 -88.83
CA VAL A 307 17.15 21.67 -88.52
C VAL A 307 17.12 21.25 -87.04
N PRO A 308 16.23 21.82 -86.20
CA PRO A 308 16.11 21.40 -84.81
C PRO A 308 15.74 19.93 -84.71
N GLY A 309 16.38 19.21 -83.79
CA GLY A 309 16.02 17.84 -83.43
C GLY A 309 14.62 17.74 -82.80
N LEU A 310 14.24 16.53 -82.39
CA LEU A 310 12.94 16.31 -81.73
C LEU A 310 12.87 17.08 -80.40
N PRO A 311 11.90 17.99 -80.21
CA PRO A 311 11.81 18.79 -79.00
C PRO A 311 11.27 17.98 -77.81
N MET A 312 11.92 18.08 -76.65
CA MET A 312 11.49 17.50 -75.36
C MET A 312 10.80 18.54 -74.47
N GLU A 313 9.81 18.16 -73.66
CA GLU A 313 9.09 19.11 -72.77
C GLU A 313 9.94 19.54 -71.58
N LEU A 314 9.97 20.85 -71.29
CA LEU A 314 10.67 21.42 -70.14
C LEU A 314 9.77 21.41 -68.90
N LEU A 315 10.31 21.02 -67.76
CA LEU A 315 9.63 21.11 -66.47
C LEU A 315 10.14 22.34 -65.71
N LEU A 316 9.36 23.42 -65.73
CA LEU A 316 9.81 24.72 -65.21
C LEU A 316 9.42 25.00 -63.75
N GLY A 317 8.51 24.20 -63.17
CA GLY A 317 8.06 24.39 -61.79
C GLY A 317 8.94 23.67 -60.78
N SER A 318 9.36 24.37 -59.73
CA SER A 318 9.95 23.75 -58.54
C SER A 318 8.86 22.99 -57.75
N PRO A 319 9.21 21.92 -57.02
CA PRO A 319 8.23 21.17 -56.25
C PRO A 319 7.53 22.05 -55.20
N GLY A 320 6.24 21.78 -54.96
CA GLY A 320 5.41 22.64 -54.11
C GLY A 320 5.70 22.52 -52.61
N ARG A 321 5.79 21.31 -52.08
CA ARG A 321 5.98 21.02 -50.64
C ARG A 321 6.84 19.77 -50.47
N VAL A 322 7.82 19.82 -49.58
CA VAL A 322 8.74 18.69 -49.31
C VAL A 322 8.69 18.38 -47.82
N SER A 323 8.04 17.28 -47.45
CA SER A 323 8.04 16.80 -46.06
C SER A 323 9.04 15.67 -45.88
N ILE A 324 9.85 15.75 -44.83
CA ILE A 324 10.93 14.80 -44.53
C ILE A 324 10.62 14.09 -43.21
N GLU A 325 10.82 12.79 -43.18
CA GLU A 325 10.85 11.98 -41.97
C GLU A 325 12.12 11.14 -41.97
N THR A 326 12.76 11.02 -40.83
CA THR A 326 13.98 10.22 -40.70
C THR A 326 13.85 9.13 -39.64
N ALA A 327 14.54 8.02 -39.87
CA ALA A 327 14.64 6.93 -38.91
C ALA A 327 16.03 6.30 -38.98
N TRP A 328 16.60 5.95 -37.83
CA TRP A 328 17.83 5.17 -37.78
C TRP A 328 17.51 3.69 -37.97
N VAL A 329 18.25 3.03 -38.86
CA VAL A 329 18.28 1.58 -39.00
C VAL A 329 19.74 1.15 -38.86
N ALA A 330 20.07 0.54 -37.71
CA ALA A 330 21.46 0.31 -37.30
C ALA A 330 22.27 1.62 -37.28
N THR A 331 23.30 1.75 -38.12
CA THR A 331 24.17 2.93 -38.22
C THR A 331 23.80 3.88 -39.36
N ASP A 332 22.75 3.57 -40.12
CA ASP A 332 22.36 4.33 -41.29
C ASP A 332 21.10 5.15 -41.02
N LEU A 333 21.08 6.39 -41.51
CA LEU A 333 19.92 7.28 -41.41
C LEU A 333 19.06 7.11 -42.67
N HIS A 334 17.90 6.50 -42.52
CA HIS A 334 16.90 6.43 -43.57
C HIS A 334 16.15 7.76 -43.65
N VAL A 335 16.08 8.34 -44.85
CA VAL A 335 15.39 9.60 -45.12
C VAL A 335 14.22 9.33 -46.06
N PHE A 336 13.02 9.62 -45.56
CA PHE A 336 11.76 9.47 -46.29
C PHE A 336 11.26 10.86 -46.67
N ALA A 337 11.19 11.14 -47.97
CA ALA A 337 10.76 12.43 -48.49
C ALA A 337 9.47 12.30 -49.30
N ARG A 338 8.49 13.15 -49.00
CA ARG A 338 7.26 13.28 -49.78
C ARG A 338 7.26 14.63 -50.48
N VAL A 339 7.22 14.60 -51.82
CA VAL A 339 7.37 15.76 -52.68
C VAL A 339 6.04 16.05 -53.35
N THR A 340 5.47 17.24 -53.15
CA THR A 340 4.23 17.62 -53.84
C THR A 340 4.57 18.12 -55.24
N PRO A 341 3.87 17.66 -56.30
CA PRO A 341 4.10 18.12 -57.66
C PRO A 341 3.98 19.64 -57.80
N PRO A 342 4.62 20.24 -58.81
CA PRO A 342 4.55 21.66 -59.06
C PRO A 342 3.14 22.02 -59.54
N ALA A 343 2.62 23.17 -59.09
CA ALA A 343 1.35 23.69 -59.58
C ALA A 343 1.50 24.17 -61.03
N GLY A 344 0.71 23.64 -61.97
CA GLY A 344 0.73 24.07 -63.39
C GLY A 344 0.30 22.97 -64.37
N PRO A 345 0.28 23.25 -65.69
CA PRO A 345 -0.19 22.31 -66.73
C PRO A 345 0.82 21.18 -67.07
N TRP A 346 1.75 20.90 -66.16
CA TRP A 346 2.88 20.01 -66.32
C TRP A 346 2.56 18.62 -65.76
N PRO A 347 2.45 17.57 -66.60
CA PRO A 347 2.25 16.22 -66.10
C PRO A 347 3.59 15.67 -65.56
N SER A 348 3.94 16.05 -64.33
CA SER A 348 5.05 15.40 -63.61
C SER A 348 4.64 13.98 -63.23
N THR A 349 5.55 13.02 -63.42
CA THR A 349 5.31 11.60 -63.13
C THR A 349 6.07 11.12 -61.90
N GLY A 350 6.94 11.96 -61.31
CA GLY A 350 7.61 11.67 -60.05
C GLY A 350 8.47 12.83 -59.53
N ALA A 351 9.45 12.51 -58.69
CA ALA A 351 10.41 13.45 -58.13
C ALA A 351 11.80 12.82 -58.00
N VAL A 352 12.82 13.67 -57.95
CA VAL A 352 14.21 13.33 -57.61
C VAL A 352 14.57 14.07 -56.33
N ILE A 353 15.18 13.38 -55.37
CA ILE A 353 15.73 13.99 -54.16
C ILE A 353 17.24 13.91 -54.17
N ARG A 354 17.90 14.92 -53.58
CA ARG A 354 19.35 14.99 -53.42
C ARG A 354 19.68 15.43 -51.99
N LEU A 355 20.55 14.69 -51.32
CA LEU A 355 21.07 15.08 -50.01
C LEU A 355 22.35 15.90 -50.17
N ASN A 356 22.51 16.92 -49.34
CA ASN A 356 23.73 17.70 -49.24
C ASN A 356 24.31 17.58 -47.82
N ASP A 357 25.63 17.63 -47.73
CA ASP A 357 26.36 17.74 -46.47
C ASP A 357 26.20 19.13 -45.81
N ALA A 358 26.85 19.33 -44.67
CA ALA A 358 26.80 20.58 -43.92
C ALA A 358 27.42 21.78 -44.67
N ASP A 359 28.29 21.53 -45.63
CA ASP A 359 28.91 22.56 -46.47
C ASP A 359 28.07 22.84 -47.74
N GLY A 360 26.95 22.14 -47.91
CA GLY A 360 26.05 22.27 -49.06
C GLY A 360 26.51 21.49 -50.29
N ASN A 361 27.51 20.61 -50.17
CA ASN A 361 27.95 19.77 -51.28
C ASN A 361 27.02 18.56 -51.45
N PRO A 362 26.69 18.18 -52.70
CA PRO A 362 25.85 17.02 -52.95
C PRO A 362 26.58 15.72 -52.60
N LEU A 363 25.90 14.82 -51.90
CA LEU A 363 26.42 13.52 -51.52
C LEU A 363 26.25 12.53 -52.69
N THR A 364 27.36 12.06 -53.26
CA THR A 364 27.47 11.46 -54.61
C THR A 364 26.70 10.16 -54.87
N ASP A 365 26.12 9.52 -53.85
CA ASP A 365 25.34 8.27 -53.98
C ASP A 365 23.92 8.35 -53.38
N THR A 366 23.40 9.56 -53.13
CA THR A 366 22.14 9.76 -52.39
C THR A 366 20.97 10.24 -53.26
N GLU A 367 21.20 10.37 -54.57
CA GLU A 367 20.18 10.77 -55.53
C GLU A 367 19.19 9.62 -55.75
N SER A 368 17.96 9.80 -55.27
CA SER A 368 16.88 8.83 -55.41
C SER A 368 15.79 9.42 -56.29
N GLY A 369 15.45 8.72 -57.36
CA GLY A 369 14.51 9.18 -58.37
C GLY A 369 13.73 8.03 -59.00
N GLY A 370 12.47 8.27 -59.35
CA GLY A 370 11.62 7.26 -59.96
C GLY A 370 10.21 7.77 -60.25
N SER A 371 9.33 6.89 -60.74
CA SER A 371 7.91 7.19 -60.85
C SER A 371 7.30 7.33 -59.46
N GLY A 372 6.58 8.44 -59.22
CA GLY A 372 5.95 8.73 -57.93
C GLY A 372 6.63 9.81 -57.11
N PHE A 373 5.89 10.30 -56.11
CA PHE A 373 6.20 11.50 -55.32
C PHE A 373 6.70 11.19 -53.90
N TYR A 374 6.89 9.91 -53.59
CA TYR A 374 7.46 9.45 -52.34
C TYR A 374 8.81 8.84 -52.66
N GLN A 375 9.87 9.42 -52.11
CA GLN A 375 11.24 9.03 -52.36
C GLN A 375 11.89 8.62 -51.04
N THR A 376 12.69 7.56 -51.10
CA THR A 376 13.45 7.07 -49.96
C THR A 376 14.92 7.02 -50.34
N THR A 377 15.78 7.49 -49.45
CA THR A 377 17.22 7.40 -49.59
C THR A 377 17.83 7.02 -48.26
N VAL A 378 19.06 6.51 -48.28
CA VAL A 378 19.80 6.08 -47.09
C VAL A 378 21.09 6.88 -47.04
N LEU A 379 21.33 7.50 -45.89
CA LEU A 379 22.59 8.14 -45.58
C LEU A 379 23.41 7.19 -44.70
N ALA A 380 24.32 6.47 -45.35
CA ALA A 380 25.23 5.55 -44.68
C ALA A 380 26.22 6.32 -43.79
N ASP A 381 26.55 5.75 -42.63
CA ASP A 381 27.50 6.33 -41.66
C ASP A 381 27.19 7.79 -41.27
N ALA A 382 25.91 8.15 -41.24
CA ALA A 382 25.47 9.48 -40.83
C ALA A 382 25.90 9.78 -39.38
N ALA A 383 26.21 11.05 -39.08
CA ALA A 383 26.50 11.50 -37.74
C ALA A 383 25.33 12.32 -37.19
N ALA A 384 24.73 11.88 -36.08
CA ALA A 384 23.68 12.62 -35.37
C ALA A 384 24.14 14.06 -35.04
N GLY A 385 23.25 15.04 -35.23
CA GLY A 385 23.54 16.46 -34.98
C GLY A 385 24.16 17.18 -36.17
N THR A 386 24.52 16.48 -37.25
CA THR A 386 25.14 17.09 -38.42
C THR A 386 24.10 17.79 -39.30
N ALA A 387 24.43 18.97 -39.81
CA ALA A 387 23.51 19.83 -40.55
C ALA A 387 23.29 19.39 -42.01
N TYR A 388 22.73 18.20 -42.23
CA TYR A 388 22.37 17.75 -43.57
C TYR A 388 21.15 18.50 -44.12
N THR A 389 21.09 18.69 -45.44
CA THR A 389 19.91 19.25 -46.12
C THR A 389 19.45 18.35 -47.27
N LEU A 390 18.16 18.40 -47.59
CA LEU A 390 17.57 17.72 -48.73
C LEU A 390 16.99 18.77 -49.69
N CYS A 391 17.34 18.65 -50.96
CA CYS A 391 16.66 19.36 -52.05
C CYS A 391 15.86 18.35 -52.85
N ALA A 392 14.64 18.72 -53.27
CA ALA A 392 13.83 17.92 -54.18
C ALA A 392 13.63 18.66 -55.50
N ALA A 393 13.50 17.92 -56.59
CA ALA A 393 13.10 18.41 -57.89
C ALA A 393 11.95 17.55 -58.41
N SER A 394 11.01 18.15 -59.12
CA SER A 394 9.96 17.38 -59.80
C SER A 394 10.56 16.67 -61.02
N ALA A 395 10.01 15.51 -61.39
CA ALA A 395 10.53 14.73 -62.50
C ALA A 395 9.42 14.22 -63.43
N ARG A 396 9.78 14.02 -64.69
CA ARG A 396 8.95 13.39 -65.71
C ARG A 396 9.82 12.53 -66.61
N GLY A 397 9.83 11.22 -66.39
CA GLY A 397 10.78 10.34 -67.08
C GLY A 397 12.22 10.75 -66.75
N ALA A 398 13.04 11.02 -67.76
CA ALA A 398 14.42 11.49 -67.60
C ALA A 398 14.54 13.02 -67.39
N ASP A 399 13.42 13.76 -67.46
CA ASP A 399 13.41 15.21 -67.33
C ASP A 399 13.23 15.63 -65.87
N ILE A 400 14.09 16.53 -65.38
CA ILE A 400 14.14 17.00 -64.00
C ILE A 400 13.93 18.52 -64.00
N GLY A 401 12.98 19.00 -63.19
CA GLY A 401 12.70 20.43 -63.02
C GLY A 401 13.69 21.11 -62.06
N PRO A 402 13.56 22.43 -61.83
CA PRO A 402 14.43 23.14 -60.91
C PRO A 402 14.33 22.58 -59.48
N PRO A 403 15.44 22.49 -58.74
CA PRO A 403 15.42 22.09 -57.34
C PRO A 403 14.65 23.12 -56.51
N GLY A 404 13.88 22.64 -55.54
CA GLY A 404 13.27 23.48 -54.51
C GLY A 404 14.26 23.87 -53.42
N ASP A 405 13.79 24.69 -52.48
CA ASP A 405 14.60 25.15 -51.35
C ASP A 405 15.13 23.96 -50.51
N PRO A 406 16.40 23.99 -50.07
CA PRO A 406 16.93 23.00 -49.14
C PRO A 406 16.10 22.94 -47.86
N ARG A 407 15.84 21.72 -47.38
CA ARG A 407 15.15 21.45 -46.11
C ARG A 407 16.10 20.72 -45.16
N ALA A 408 16.14 21.16 -43.91
CA ALA A 408 16.99 20.56 -42.89
C ALA A 408 16.56 19.12 -42.57
N ILE A 409 17.53 18.25 -42.39
CA ILE A 409 17.32 16.86 -41.99
C ILE A 409 17.63 16.75 -40.51
N LEU A 410 16.66 16.31 -39.72
CA LEU A 410 16.85 16.04 -38.31
C LEU A 410 17.41 14.61 -38.16
N SER A 411 18.56 14.46 -37.52
CA SER A 411 19.29 13.20 -37.40
C SER A 411 19.49 12.77 -35.94
N SER A 412 19.32 13.67 -34.99
CA SER A 412 19.46 13.39 -33.56
C SER A 412 18.20 12.75 -32.98
N VAL A 413 18.39 11.73 -32.14
CA VAL A 413 17.33 11.13 -31.32
C VAL A 413 17.26 11.90 -30.00
N PRO A 414 16.10 12.46 -29.58
CA PRO A 414 15.97 13.08 -28.27
C PRO A 414 16.18 12.06 -27.13
N THR A 415 16.97 12.40 -26.11
CA THR A 415 17.18 11.51 -24.94
C THR A 415 16.21 11.89 -23.83
N ALA A 416 15.28 11.00 -23.48
CA ALA A 416 14.39 11.24 -22.34
C ALA A 416 15.18 11.29 -21.03
N THR A 417 14.83 12.22 -20.14
CA THR A 417 15.45 12.37 -18.81
C THR A 417 14.49 11.97 -17.69
N ALA A 418 13.19 12.24 -17.86
CA ALA A 418 12.16 11.79 -16.94
C ALA A 418 10.82 11.55 -17.65
N VAL A 419 10.06 10.56 -17.19
CA VAL A 419 8.68 10.32 -17.60
C VAL A 419 7.84 10.03 -16.35
N SER A 420 6.78 10.80 -16.14
CA SER A 420 5.87 10.63 -15.00
C SER A 420 4.42 10.56 -15.44
N VAL A 421 3.65 9.73 -14.75
CA VAL A 421 2.20 9.60 -14.94
C VAL A 421 1.48 10.03 -13.67
N GLU A 422 0.71 11.11 -13.73
CA GLU A 422 -0.09 11.62 -12.62
C GLU A 422 -1.55 11.84 -13.06
N GLY A 423 -2.43 10.92 -12.66
CA GLY A 423 -3.84 10.93 -13.06
C GLY A 423 -3.98 10.84 -14.60
N PRO A 424 -4.70 11.76 -15.25
CA PRO A 424 -4.83 11.75 -16.71
C PRO A 424 -3.62 12.34 -17.44
N ARG A 425 -2.58 12.80 -16.73
CA ARG A 425 -1.45 13.52 -17.33
C ARG A 425 -0.19 12.65 -17.38
N LEU A 426 0.32 12.40 -18.58
CA LEU A 426 1.64 11.84 -18.81
C LEU A 426 2.57 13.00 -19.12
N THR A 427 3.59 13.21 -18.29
CA THR A 427 4.59 14.27 -18.46
C THR A 427 5.93 13.65 -18.81
N ALA A 428 6.66 14.25 -19.74
CA ALA A 428 8.01 13.83 -20.08
C ALA A 428 8.95 15.04 -20.19
N SER A 429 10.23 14.82 -19.89
CA SER A 429 11.32 15.74 -20.15
C SER A 429 12.45 15.02 -20.88
N TRP A 430 13.22 15.76 -21.67
CA TRP A 430 14.30 15.23 -22.52
C TRP A 430 15.39 16.28 -22.74
N ASP A 431 16.54 15.86 -23.25
CA ASP A 431 17.60 16.77 -23.66
C ASP A 431 17.33 17.40 -25.03
N ALA A 432 17.78 18.64 -25.23
CA ALA A 432 17.64 19.30 -26.51
C ALA A 432 18.55 18.64 -27.56
N VAL A 433 18.02 18.41 -28.77
CA VAL A 433 18.84 17.95 -29.91
C VAL A 433 19.69 19.09 -30.48
N ALA A 434 20.87 18.75 -31.01
CA ALA A 434 21.79 19.72 -31.60
C ALA A 434 21.51 20.00 -33.10
N ASP A 435 20.52 19.33 -33.69
CA ASP A 435 20.21 19.46 -35.12
C ASP A 435 19.87 20.90 -35.52
N THR A 436 20.52 21.39 -36.57
CA THR A 436 20.20 22.68 -37.16
C THR A 436 18.84 22.60 -37.85
N GLY A 437 17.86 23.37 -37.38
CA GLY A 437 16.48 23.36 -37.91
C GLY A 437 15.45 22.64 -37.04
N ALA A 438 15.83 22.11 -35.87
CA ALA A 438 14.86 21.69 -34.87
C ALA A 438 14.14 22.92 -34.26
N GLU A 439 12.82 22.96 -34.39
CA GLU A 439 11.96 24.07 -33.92
C GLU A 439 11.13 23.69 -32.68
N GLY A 440 11.01 22.38 -32.41
CA GLY A 440 10.31 21.85 -31.25
C GLY A 440 10.37 20.33 -31.19
N TYR A 441 9.44 19.75 -30.45
CA TYR A 441 9.32 18.30 -30.27
C TYR A 441 7.89 17.84 -30.39
N ARG A 442 7.72 16.63 -30.91
CA ARG A 442 6.46 15.90 -30.91
C ARG A 442 6.54 14.75 -29.94
N LEU A 443 5.48 14.58 -29.16
CA LEU A 443 5.24 13.47 -28.26
C LEU A 443 4.10 12.65 -28.84
N THR A 444 4.30 11.36 -28.99
CA THR A 444 3.27 10.44 -29.46
C THR A 444 3.14 9.31 -28.45
N ALA A 445 2.01 9.21 -27.75
CA ALA A 445 1.70 8.04 -26.94
C ALA A 445 0.89 7.04 -27.76
N ALA A 446 1.36 5.79 -27.86
CA ALA A 446 0.68 4.71 -28.54
C ALA A 446 0.59 3.47 -27.64
N GLY A 447 -0.44 2.66 -27.82
CA GLY A 447 -0.62 1.45 -27.05
C GLY A 447 -1.85 0.67 -27.52
N GLU A 448 -2.10 -0.48 -26.91
CA GLU A 448 -3.24 -1.30 -27.26
C GLU A 448 -4.56 -0.63 -26.83
N GLY A 449 -5.55 -0.61 -27.72
CA GLY A 449 -6.92 -0.20 -27.39
C GLY A 449 -7.20 1.31 -27.41
N PHE A 450 -6.28 2.13 -27.93
CA PHE A 450 -6.54 3.55 -28.22
C PHE A 450 -5.76 4.05 -29.44
N ALA A 451 -6.31 5.07 -30.11
CA ALA A 451 -5.61 5.74 -31.21
C ALA A 451 -4.42 6.56 -30.67
N PRO A 452 -3.30 6.66 -31.41
CA PRO A 452 -2.15 7.45 -30.97
C PRO A 452 -2.54 8.87 -30.55
N ILE A 453 -2.00 9.32 -29.42
CA ILE A 453 -2.23 10.65 -28.88
C ILE A 453 -1.00 11.48 -29.13
N ASP A 454 -1.17 12.54 -29.90
CA ASP A 454 -0.10 13.45 -30.28
C ASP A 454 -0.13 14.74 -29.45
N GLY A 455 1.04 15.26 -29.15
CA GLY A 455 1.25 16.58 -28.58
C GLY A 455 2.53 17.20 -29.12
N GLU A 456 2.58 18.52 -29.14
CA GLU A 456 3.78 19.26 -29.54
C GLU A 456 4.25 20.12 -28.36
N SER A 457 5.57 20.24 -28.22
CA SER A 457 6.20 21.13 -27.24
C SER A 457 7.30 21.95 -27.90
N PRO A 458 7.34 23.27 -27.70
CA PRO A 458 8.43 24.11 -28.18
C PRO A 458 9.72 23.97 -27.34
N GLY A 459 9.68 23.22 -26.22
CA GLY A 459 10.80 23.09 -25.29
C GLY A 459 11.14 21.64 -24.96
N THR A 460 11.99 21.46 -23.95
CA THR A 460 12.53 20.16 -23.50
C THR A 460 11.65 19.41 -22.49
N ALA A 461 10.38 19.81 -22.38
CA ALA A 461 9.38 19.13 -21.56
C ALA A 461 7.99 19.29 -22.18
N GLY A 462 7.14 18.29 -22.00
CA GLY A 462 5.79 18.27 -22.55
C GLY A 462 4.88 17.34 -21.78
N PHE A 463 3.59 17.37 -22.11
CA PHE A 463 2.63 16.44 -21.53
C PHE A 463 1.58 16.01 -22.53
N LEU A 464 1.04 14.82 -22.31
CA LEU A 464 -0.11 14.28 -23.00
C LEU A 464 -1.23 14.03 -21.99
N LEU A 465 -2.47 14.19 -22.44
CA LEU A 465 -3.65 13.83 -21.66
C LEU A 465 -4.17 12.47 -22.14
N ALA A 466 -4.59 11.64 -21.20
CA ALA A 466 -5.29 10.39 -21.52
C ALA A 466 -6.56 10.68 -22.33
N PRO A 467 -7.06 9.73 -23.14
CA PRO A 467 -8.33 9.86 -23.84
C PRO A 467 -9.46 10.23 -22.89
N ALA A 468 -10.40 11.05 -23.36
CA ALA A 468 -11.50 11.53 -22.54
C ALA A 468 -12.24 10.37 -21.84
N GLY A 469 -12.32 10.43 -20.51
CA GLY A 469 -13.01 9.44 -19.68
C GLY A 469 -12.19 8.18 -19.36
N ARG A 470 -10.89 8.14 -19.69
CA ARG A 470 -9.97 7.05 -19.29
C ARG A 470 -8.74 7.60 -18.57
N SER A 471 -8.08 6.76 -17.80
CA SER A 471 -6.77 7.04 -17.20
C SER A 471 -5.68 6.15 -17.81
N TRP A 472 -4.42 6.57 -17.68
CA TRP A 472 -3.30 5.86 -18.31
C TRP A 472 -3.10 4.44 -17.77
N ASP A 473 -3.52 4.15 -16.54
CA ASP A 473 -3.49 2.81 -15.93
C ASP A 473 -4.54 1.84 -16.50
N GLU A 474 -5.59 2.35 -17.15
CA GLU A 474 -6.60 1.54 -17.84
C GLU A 474 -6.18 1.18 -19.27
N LEU A 475 -5.20 1.89 -19.82
CA LEU A 475 -4.67 1.69 -21.16
C LEU A 475 -3.42 0.82 -21.02
N GLY A 476 -3.47 -0.44 -21.45
CA GLY A 476 -2.48 -1.50 -21.16
C GLY A 476 -0.99 -1.11 -21.32
N SER A 477 -0.28 -1.70 -22.27
CA SER A 477 1.11 -1.30 -22.53
C SER A 477 1.13 -0.02 -23.35
N VAL A 478 1.61 1.08 -22.76
CA VAL A 478 1.80 2.37 -23.43
C VAL A 478 3.27 2.56 -23.75
N SER A 479 3.57 3.04 -24.96
CA SER A 479 4.87 3.56 -25.36
C SER A 479 4.76 5.05 -25.66
N LEU A 480 5.77 5.81 -25.24
CA LEU A 480 5.93 7.23 -25.54
C LEU A 480 7.06 7.37 -26.55
N ALA A 481 6.74 7.84 -27.75
CA ALA A 481 7.70 8.25 -28.76
C ALA A 481 7.96 9.77 -28.67
N LEU A 482 9.23 10.16 -28.66
CA LEU A 482 9.72 11.53 -28.64
C LEU A 482 10.50 11.81 -29.92
N GLN A 483 10.10 12.81 -30.70
CA GLN A 483 10.76 13.20 -31.95
C GLN A 483 11.06 14.69 -31.94
N ALA A 484 12.23 15.09 -32.44
CA ALA A 484 12.47 16.47 -32.81
C ALA A 484 11.65 16.80 -34.07
N VAL A 485 11.07 17.99 -34.12
CA VAL A 485 10.33 18.50 -35.28
C VAL A 485 10.90 19.84 -35.72
N GLY A 486 10.94 20.05 -37.02
CA GLY A 486 11.32 21.30 -37.66
C GLY A 486 10.35 21.64 -38.77
N HIS A 487 10.66 22.64 -39.58
CA HIS A 487 9.82 23.03 -40.71
C HIS A 487 9.64 21.90 -41.73
N GLU A 488 8.49 21.21 -41.64
CA GLU A 488 8.11 20.05 -42.48
C GLU A 488 9.06 18.84 -42.37
N THR A 489 9.92 18.82 -41.34
CA THR A 489 10.90 17.76 -41.10
C THR A 489 10.67 17.11 -39.73
N ARG A 490 10.83 15.79 -39.65
CA ARG A 490 10.72 15.01 -38.41
C ARG A 490 11.93 14.13 -38.23
N GLY A 491 12.51 14.21 -37.04
CA GLY A 491 13.64 13.40 -36.63
C GLY A 491 13.27 11.98 -36.21
N PRO A 492 14.29 11.14 -35.96
CA PRO A 492 14.10 9.80 -35.45
C PRO A 492 13.49 9.82 -34.03
N ALA A 493 12.69 8.81 -33.70
CA ALA A 493 11.98 8.73 -32.44
C ALA A 493 12.77 7.99 -31.34
N ALA A 494 12.83 8.56 -30.14
CA ALA A 494 13.14 7.82 -28.92
C ALA A 494 11.86 7.22 -28.35
N VAL A 495 11.86 5.92 -28.06
CA VAL A 495 10.72 5.23 -27.45
C VAL A 495 11.02 4.90 -26.00
N VAL A 496 10.16 5.36 -25.09
CA VAL A 496 10.23 5.07 -23.66
C VAL A 496 8.92 4.44 -23.22
N ALA A 497 8.98 3.38 -22.41
CA ALA A 497 7.81 2.77 -21.80
C ALA A 497 7.51 3.44 -20.44
N PRO A 498 6.50 4.31 -20.31
CA PRO A 498 6.07 4.86 -19.02
C PRO A 498 5.57 3.76 -18.07
N ILE A 499 5.72 3.98 -16.76
CA ILE A 499 5.02 3.19 -15.74
C ILE A 499 3.58 3.72 -15.66
N THR A 500 2.64 3.04 -16.29
CA THR A 500 1.24 3.49 -16.29
C THR A 500 0.39 2.91 -15.17
N ALA A 501 0.75 1.74 -14.63
CA ALA A 501 0.00 1.08 -13.57
C ALA A 501 0.41 1.58 -12.16
N ALA A 502 -0.58 1.86 -11.32
CA ALA A 502 -0.35 2.06 -9.88
C ALA A 502 -0.17 0.70 -9.16
N PRO A 503 0.63 0.61 -8.09
CA PRO A 503 0.73 -0.61 -7.30
C PRO A 503 -0.62 -1.06 -6.72
N ALA A 504 -1.03 -2.29 -6.99
CA ALA A 504 -2.31 -2.85 -6.59
C ALA A 504 -2.24 -3.55 -5.21
N ARG A 505 -3.41 -3.91 -4.67
CA ARG A 505 -3.57 -4.71 -3.42
C ARG A 505 -2.79 -4.18 -2.21
N ALA A 506 -2.66 -2.86 -2.13
CA ALA A 506 -2.05 -2.21 -0.99
C ALA A 506 -2.82 -2.53 0.30
N LYS A 507 -2.10 -2.90 1.36
CA LYS A 507 -2.65 -3.17 2.70
C LYS A 507 -1.64 -2.85 3.79
N ALA A 508 -2.15 -2.45 4.95
CA ALA A 508 -1.39 -2.32 6.19
C ALA A 508 -1.63 -3.55 7.07
N THR A 509 -0.57 -4.15 7.59
CA THR A 509 -0.64 -5.39 8.38
C THR A 509 0.02 -5.19 9.74
N TRP A 510 -0.69 -5.60 10.79
CA TRP A 510 -0.19 -5.71 12.15
C TRP A 510 -0.14 -7.17 12.56
N THR A 511 0.93 -7.58 13.23
CA THR A 511 1.07 -8.95 13.74
C THR A 511 0.67 -9.02 15.21
N ALA A 512 0.28 -10.19 15.70
CA ALA A 512 -0.04 -10.37 17.12
C ALA A 512 1.19 -10.25 18.04
N THR A 513 2.40 -10.33 17.46
CA THR A 513 3.66 -10.45 18.22
C THR A 513 4.62 -9.29 17.97
N GLY A 514 4.38 -8.48 16.94
CA GLY A 514 5.18 -7.32 16.59
C GLY A 514 4.51 -6.01 16.99
N ALA A 515 5.31 -5.04 17.39
CA ALA A 515 4.86 -3.68 17.69
C ALA A 515 4.77 -2.77 16.44
N GLY A 516 5.24 -3.24 15.28
CA GLY A 516 5.33 -2.45 14.05
C GLY A 516 4.22 -2.75 13.03
N CYS A 517 3.93 -1.76 12.20
CA CYS A 517 3.06 -1.89 11.04
C CYS A 517 3.89 -2.16 9.78
N THR A 518 3.49 -3.14 8.98
CA THR A 518 4.07 -3.37 7.66
C THR A 518 3.06 -3.04 6.58
N LEU A 519 3.41 -2.09 5.71
CA LEU A 519 2.69 -1.78 4.49
C LEU A 519 3.18 -2.73 3.40
N SER A 520 2.27 -3.23 2.57
CA SER A 520 2.61 -4.15 1.47
C SER A 520 1.68 -3.94 0.29
N TRP A 521 2.17 -4.21 -0.91
CA TRP A 521 1.45 -4.08 -2.18
C TRP A 521 1.94 -5.15 -3.17
N GLU A 522 1.28 -5.27 -4.31
CA GLU A 522 1.70 -6.16 -5.39
C GLU A 522 2.83 -5.52 -6.21
N ALA A 523 3.91 -6.28 -6.44
CA ALA A 523 5.05 -5.79 -7.20
C ALA A 523 4.70 -5.68 -8.69
N LEU A 524 5.09 -4.56 -9.33
CA LEU A 524 4.95 -4.43 -10.78
C LEU A 524 5.98 -5.31 -11.51
N THR A 525 5.63 -5.78 -12.70
CA THR A 525 6.52 -6.55 -13.59
C THR A 525 6.91 -5.74 -14.81
N GLY A 526 8.09 -6.00 -15.38
CA GLY A 526 8.52 -5.38 -16.64
C GLY A 526 9.14 -3.98 -16.51
N VAL A 527 9.44 -3.52 -15.29
CA VAL A 527 10.11 -2.24 -15.02
C VAL A 527 11.55 -2.50 -14.56
N THR A 528 12.51 -1.95 -15.28
CA THR A 528 13.94 -2.02 -14.91
C THR A 528 14.23 -1.12 -13.71
N ASN A 529 15.07 -1.58 -12.77
CA ASN A 529 15.40 -0.86 -11.51
C ASN A 529 14.17 -0.41 -10.72
N LEU A 530 13.18 -1.28 -10.61
CA LEU A 530 11.93 -1.00 -9.90
C LEU A 530 12.17 -0.64 -8.42
N GLY A 531 11.63 0.51 -8.04
CA GLY A 531 11.51 0.98 -6.66
C GLY A 531 10.10 1.50 -6.40
N TYR A 532 9.89 2.01 -5.19
CA TYR A 532 8.60 2.53 -4.74
C TYR A 532 8.81 3.74 -3.85
N ALA A 533 7.97 4.76 -4.05
CA ALA A 533 7.81 5.87 -3.12
C ALA A 533 6.53 5.66 -2.31
N VAL A 534 6.62 5.78 -0.99
CA VAL A 534 5.54 5.58 -0.03
C VAL A 534 5.28 6.90 0.71
N GLU A 535 4.02 7.27 0.84
CA GLU A 535 3.58 8.41 1.65
C GLU A 535 2.55 7.96 2.68
N ILE A 536 2.67 8.46 3.91
CA ILE A 536 1.70 8.27 4.99
C ILE A 536 1.14 9.63 5.37
N SER A 537 -0.18 9.74 5.42
CA SER A 537 -0.89 10.99 5.70
C SER A 537 -1.96 10.83 6.77
N GLN A 538 -2.29 11.94 7.42
CA GLN A 538 -3.44 12.10 8.32
C GLN A 538 -4.40 13.10 7.69
N GLY A 539 -5.53 12.61 7.16
CA GLY A 539 -6.40 13.40 6.29
C GLY A 539 -5.62 13.97 5.10
N ARG A 540 -5.39 15.29 5.09
CA ARG A 540 -4.63 15.98 4.03
C ARG A 540 -3.17 16.28 4.40
N ALA A 541 -2.77 16.10 5.65
CA ALA A 541 -1.42 16.39 6.11
C ALA A 541 -0.49 15.20 5.82
N LEU A 542 0.59 15.43 5.08
CA LEU A 542 1.66 14.45 4.92
C LEU A 542 2.43 14.32 6.24
N LEU A 543 2.53 13.10 6.77
CA LEU A 543 3.27 12.82 8.00
C LEU A 543 4.65 12.22 7.71
N HIS A 544 4.74 11.38 6.69
CA HIS A 544 5.96 10.63 6.39
C HIS A 544 6.06 10.29 4.91
N GLN A 545 7.28 10.30 4.39
CA GLN A 545 7.60 9.88 3.03
C GLN A 545 8.89 9.06 3.04
N ALA A 546 8.94 8.00 2.25
CA ALA A 546 10.11 7.15 2.12
C ALA A 546 10.17 6.45 0.75
N ASP A 547 11.36 6.02 0.36
CA ASP A 547 11.59 5.17 -0.81
C ASP A 547 12.02 3.76 -0.37
N THR A 548 11.61 2.74 -1.13
CA THR A 548 11.98 1.33 -0.91
C THR A 548 12.08 0.58 -2.22
N THR A 549 12.97 -0.40 -2.33
CA THR A 549 13.06 -1.31 -3.47
C THR A 549 12.16 -2.55 -3.31
N ASP A 550 11.76 -2.86 -2.07
CA ASP A 550 10.88 -3.98 -1.75
C ASP A 550 9.41 -3.58 -1.96
N ALA A 551 8.54 -4.51 -2.36
CA ALA A 551 7.08 -4.32 -2.39
C ALA A 551 6.43 -4.34 -0.98
N ARG A 552 7.20 -3.92 0.01
CA ARG A 552 6.82 -3.81 1.42
C ARG A 552 7.62 -2.69 2.08
N TYR A 553 7.03 -2.10 3.12
CA TYR A 553 7.66 -1.06 3.92
C TYR A 553 7.27 -1.22 5.39
N THR A 554 8.26 -1.32 6.28
CA THR A 554 8.03 -1.32 7.73
C THR A 554 8.01 0.12 8.22
N VAL A 555 6.89 0.53 8.79
CA VAL A 555 6.72 1.90 9.27
C VAL A 555 7.60 2.13 10.51
N PRO A 556 8.45 3.17 10.54
CA PRO A 556 9.25 3.49 11.72
C PRO A 556 8.40 3.85 12.94
N ASP A 557 8.93 3.59 14.12
CA ASP A 557 8.31 3.97 15.38
C ASP A 557 8.05 5.49 15.44
N GLY A 558 6.94 5.90 16.04
CA GLY A 558 6.59 7.31 16.22
C GLY A 558 5.72 7.91 15.12
N ILE A 559 5.78 7.39 13.88
CA ILE A 559 4.99 7.93 12.75
C ILE A 559 3.48 7.74 12.97
N LEU A 560 3.08 6.60 13.52
CA LEU A 560 1.66 6.23 13.69
C LEU A 560 1.05 6.75 15.01
N ASN A 561 1.79 7.53 15.80
CA ASN A 561 1.32 8.06 17.08
C ASN A 561 0.30 9.20 16.95
N ALA A 562 0.09 9.74 15.74
CA ALA A 562 -0.73 10.92 15.49
C ALA A 562 -2.24 10.72 15.78
N GLY A 563 -2.71 9.48 15.97
CA GLY A 563 -4.13 9.17 16.12
C GLY A 563 -4.97 9.51 14.88
N GLY A 564 -6.25 9.13 14.85
CA GLY A 564 -7.19 9.50 13.77
C GLY A 564 -7.05 8.70 12.45
N ASP A 565 -7.60 9.28 11.37
CA ASP A 565 -7.75 8.62 10.06
C ASP A 565 -6.46 8.65 9.23
N LEU A 566 -5.57 7.69 9.51
CA LEU A 566 -4.32 7.50 8.79
C LEU A 566 -4.51 6.69 7.51
N HIS A 567 -3.87 7.15 6.44
CA HIS A 567 -3.83 6.47 5.16
C HIS A 567 -2.41 6.43 4.63
N PHE A 568 -2.10 5.45 3.78
CA PHE A 568 -0.90 5.47 2.96
C PHE A 568 -1.23 5.34 1.49
N ARG A 569 -0.33 5.87 0.67
CA ARG A 569 -0.33 5.62 -0.77
C ARG A 569 1.08 5.27 -1.21
N VAL A 570 1.18 4.54 -2.30
CA VAL A 570 2.42 4.06 -2.89
C VAL A 570 2.36 4.25 -4.40
N ARG A 571 3.50 4.61 -5.00
CA ARG A 571 3.71 4.63 -6.45
C ARG A 571 5.01 3.92 -6.80
N ALA A 572 5.05 3.34 -7.99
CA ALA A 572 6.28 2.75 -8.50
C ALA A 572 7.21 3.82 -9.10
N THR A 573 8.51 3.61 -8.92
CA THR A 573 9.60 4.37 -9.53
C THR A 573 10.53 3.42 -10.25
N GLY A 574 11.30 3.89 -11.23
CA GLY A 574 12.28 3.04 -11.90
C GLY A 574 13.09 3.72 -12.99
N GLY A 575 13.73 2.89 -13.81
CA GLY A 575 14.61 3.30 -14.90
C GLY A 575 16.09 3.35 -14.51
N SER A 576 16.97 3.22 -15.50
CA SER A 576 18.43 3.36 -15.36
C SER A 576 18.87 4.78 -15.69
N ASP A 577 18.57 5.20 -16.92
CA ASP A 577 19.03 6.45 -17.52
C ASP A 577 17.89 7.48 -17.65
N VAL A 578 16.64 7.02 -17.49
CA VAL A 578 15.43 7.84 -17.48
C VAL A 578 14.74 7.65 -16.14
N THR A 579 14.39 8.74 -15.45
CA THR A 579 13.61 8.64 -14.21
C THR A 579 12.14 8.34 -14.55
N LEU A 580 11.67 7.14 -14.25
CA LEU A 580 10.28 6.73 -14.47
C LEU A 580 9.50 6.83 -13.15
N THR A 581 8.33 7.47 -13.18
CA THR A 581 7.42 7.58 -12.03
C THR A 581 6.00 7.24 -12.42
N GLY A 582 5.43 6.21 -11.81
CA GLY A 582 4.04 5.81 -12.04
C GLY A 582 3.02 6.57 -11.19
N PRO A 583 1.71 6.33 -11.42
CA PRO A 583 0.67 6.98 -10.64
C PRO A 583 0.61 6.44 -9.21
N TRP A 584 0.10 7.28 -8.30
CA TRP A 584 -0.24 6.86 -6.94
C TRP A 584 -1.45 5.92 -6.95
N ASN A 585 -1.39 4.86 -6.14
CA ASN A 585 -2.56 4.07 -5.87
C ASN A 585 -3.61 4.85 -5.04
N THR A 586 -4.83 4.32 -4.96
CA THR A 586 -5.85 4.87 -4.06
C THR A 586 -5.37 4.82 -2.60
N PRO A 587 -5.52 5.91 -1.81
CA PRO A 587 -5.15 5.92 -0.41
C PRO A 587 -5.76 4.74 0.36
N THR A 588 -4.90 3.95 0.99
CA THR A 588 -5.27 2.75 1.72
C THR A 588 -5.24 3.04 3.23
N PRO A 589 -6.30 2.73 3.98
CA PRO A 589 -6.37 3.02 5.42
C PRO A 589 -5.34 2.21 6.21
N ILE A 590 -4.74 2.83 7.23
CA ILE A 590 -3.89 2.17 8.21
C ILE A 590 -4.71 1.96 9.50
N PRO A 591 -5.06 0.72 9.87
CA PRO A 591 -5.83 0.46 11.07
C PRO A 591 -4.95 0.70 12.31
N ILE A 592 -5.19 1.76 13.08
CA ILE A 592 -4.40 2.11 14.28
C ILE A 592 -5.17 1.97 15.60
N GLY A 593 -6.46 1.66 15.54
CA GLY A 593 -7.30 1.51 16.72
C GLY A 593 -6.88 0.31 17.57
N THR A 594 -6.47 0.55 18.81
CA THR A 594 -6.00 -0.47 19.75
C THR A 594 -6.98 -0.64 20.91
N PRO A 595 -7.36 -1.87 21.30
CA PRO A 595 -8.21 -2.10 22.47
C PRO A 595 -7.62 -1.48 23.75
N GLY A 596 -8.43 -0.66 24.43
CA GLY A 596 -8.06 -0.05 25.71
C GLY A 596 -8.39 -0.98 26.89
N ALA A 597 -7.82 -0.71 28.07
CA ALA A 597 -8.19 -1.36 29.34
C ALA A 597 -8.32 -2.90 29.28
N LEU A 598 -7.44 -3.58 28.52
CA LEU A 598 -7.42 -5.04 28.47
C LEU A 598 -7.21 -5.58 29.89
N SER A 599 -8.11 -6.48 30.28
CA SER A 599 -8.07 -7.23 31.53
C SER A 599 -8.37 -8.69 31.22
N VAL A 600 -7.47 -9.55 31.68
CA VAL A 600 -7.56 -11.00 31.53
C VAL A 600 -7.72 -11.62 32.90
N HIS A 601 -8.72 -12.47 33.03
CA HIS A 601 -8.97 -13.25 34.24
C HIS A 601 -9.07 -14.72 33.85
N TYR A 602 -8.13 -15.51 34.34
CA TYR A 602 -8.04 -16.93 34.04
C TYR A 602 -8.05 -17.74 35.33
N ASP A 603 -9.08 -18.55 35.53
CA ASP A 603 -9.33 -19.33 36.74
C ASP A 603 -8.77 -20.76 36.67
N GLY A 604 -7.91 -21.07 35.70
CA GLY A 604 -7.39 -22.42 35.45
C GLY A 604 -8.26 -23.26 34.51
N ARG A 605 -9.47 -22.78 34.17
CA ARG A 605 -10.40 -23.43 33.21
C ARG A 605 -11.10 -22.44 32.27
N THR A 606 -11.42 -21.25 32.74
CA THR A 606 -12.18 -20.24 32.00
C THR A 606 -11.32 -19.01 31.86
N LEU A 607 -11.18 -18.55 30.62
CA LEU A 607 -10.54 -17.30 30.27
C LEU A 607 -11.63 -16.24 30.05
N ALA A 608 -11.78 -15.34 31.02
CA ALA A 608 -12.64 -14.17 30.91
C ALA A 608 -11.81 -12.96 30.47
N VAL A 609 -12.27 -12.30 29.41
CA VAL A 609 -11.54 -11.19 28.77
C VAL A 609 -12.45 -9.97 28.73
N ARG A 610 -11.93 -8.83 29.18
CA ARG A 610 -12.61 -7.53 29.03
C ARG A 610 -11.64 -6.49 28.51
N PHE A 611 -12.14 -5.63 27.64
CA PHE A 611 -11.41 -4.50 27.08
C PHE A 611 -12.41 -3.40 26.71
N ALA A 612 -11.92 -2.15 26.64
CA ALA A 612 -12.67 -1.03 26.13
C ALA A 612 -12.78 -1.14 24.59
N PRO A 613 -13.96 -0.89 24.01
CA PRO A 613 -14.15 -1.00 22.57
C PRO A 613 -13.37 0.08 21.82
N VAL A 614 -12.92 -0.26 20.62
CA VAL A 614 -12.32 0.66 19.65
C VAL A 614 -13.44 1.23 18.78
N PRO A 615 -13.62 2.56 18.71
CA PRO A 615 -14.57 3.18 17.79
C PRO A 615 -14.28 2.72 16.36
N THR A 616 -15.33 2.40 15.57
CA THR A 616 -15.25 1.88 14.17
C THR A 616 -14.81 0.43 13.98
N ALA A 617 -14.47 -0.29 15.05
CA ALA A 617 -14.17 -1.72 14.94
C ALA A 617 -15.44 -2.53 14.60
N THR A 618 -15.34 -3.41 13.60
CA THR A 618 -16.41 -4.37 13.24
C THR A 618 -16.34 -5.65 14.06
N GLY A 619 -15.25 -5.84 14.81
CA GLY A 619 -15.03 -6.96 15.72
C GLY A 619 -13.62 -6.95 16.29
N TYR A 620 -13.23 -8.04 16.93
CA TYR A 620 -11.93 -8.23 17.56
C TYR A 620 -11.41 -9.61 17.24
N ARG A 621 -10.13 -9.68 16.87
CA ARG A 621 -9.37 -10.92 16.73
C ARG A 621 -8.58 -11.15 18.01
N MET A 622 -8.61 -12.37 18.50
CA MET A 622 -7.96 -12.73 19.75
C MET A 622 -7.22 -14.04 19.59
N VAL A 623 -6.00 -14.07 20.09
CA VAL A 623 -5.12 -15.22 19.92
C VAL A 623 -4.23 -15.37 21.15
N LEU A 624 -3.90 -16.60 21.49
CA LEU A 624 -2.91 -16.89 22.52
C LEU A 624 -1.53 -16.93 21.88
N VAL A 625 -0.54 -16.36 22.54
CA VAL A 625 0.86 -16.34 22.07
C VAL A 625 1.73 -17.01 23.12
N LYS A 626 2.55 -17.96 22.70
CA LYS A 626 3.60 -18.59 23.52
C LYS A 626 4.92 -18.47 22.78
N ASN A 627 5.97 -17.97 23.45
CA ASN A 627 7.31 -17.81 22.88
C ASN A 627 7.32 -17.07 21.52
N GLY A 628 6.51 -16.03 21.39
CA GLY A 628 6.42 -15.24 20.14
C GLY A 628 5.70 -15.93 18.98
N ALA A 629 5.02 -17.07 19.21
CA ALA A 629 4.23 -17.78 18.22
C ALA A 629 2.76 -17.89 18.66
N GLU A 630 1.85 -17.66 17.72
CA GLU A 630 0.41 -17.88 17.93
C GLU A 630 0.11 -19.36 18.23
N GLN A 631 -0.86 -19.59 19.11
CA GLN A 631 -1.26 -20.91 19.60
C GLN A 631 -2.73 -21.16 19.25
N GLY A 632 -2.98 -22.23 18.48
CA GLY A 632 -4.33 -22.61 18.07
C GLY A 632 -5.01 -21.61 17.12
N GLU A 633 -6.32 -21.82 16.89
CA GLU A 633 -7.13 -20.95 16.03
C GLU A 633 -7.54 -19.66 16.75
N PRO A 634 -7.44 -18.48 16.11
CA PRO A 634 -7.88 -17.22 16.69
C PRO A 634 -9.40 -17.16 16.86
N TRP A 635 -9.84 -16.46 17.90
CA TRP A 635 -11.26 -16.19 18.15
C TRP A 635 -11.67 -14.81 17.60
N TYR A 636 -12.85 -14.73 16.99
CA TYR A 636 -13.42 -13.48 16.48
C TYR A 636 -14.73 -13.14 17.21
N ARG A 637 -14.83 -11.96 17.83
CA ARG A 637 -16.01 -11.52 18.60
C ARG A 637 -16.27 -10.01 18.43
N SER A 638 -17.50 -9.57 18.63
CA SER A 638 -17.89 -8.16 18.58
C SER A 638 -17.83 -7.45 19.94
N GLU A 639 -17.81 -8.19 21.04
CA GLU A 639 -17.91 -7.67 22.42
C GLU A 639 -16.99 -8.42 23.39
N PRO A 640 -16.74 -7.86 24.60
CA PRO A 640 -16.14 -8.62 25.71
C PRO A 640 -16.85 -9.95 25.94
N PHE A 641 -16.10 -10.99 26.27
CA PHE A 641 -16.64 -12.35 26.32
C PHE A 641 -15.84 -13.21 27.30
N ALA A 642 -16.43 -14.33 27.71
CA ALA A 642 -15.74 -15.38 28.46
C ALA A 642 -15.73 -16.66 27.61
N ILE A 643 -14.58 -17.32 27.50
CA ILE A 643 -14.44 -18.65 26.86
C ILE A 643 -13.96 -19.64 27.91
N THR A 644 -14.58 -20.82 27.93
CA THR A 644 -14.02 -21.99 28.61
C THR A 644 -12.84 -22.51 27.76
N THR A 645 -11.65 -22.52 28.34
CA THR A 645 -10.40 -22.92 27.68
C THR A 645 -9.80 -24.15 28.37
N SER A 646 -8.71 -24.70 27.80
CA SER A 646 -7.96 -25.80 28.40
C SER A 646 -6.96 -25.28 29.44
N PRO A 647 -6.64 -26.04 30.52
CA PRO A 647 -5.63 -25.69 31.54
C PRO A 647 -4.28 -25.19 30.99
N LYS A 648 -3.87 -25.66 29.79
CA LYS A 648 -2.58 -25.38 29.15
C LYS A 648 -2.40 -23.94 28.65
N VAL A 649 -3.43 -23.09 28.67
CA VAL A 649 -3.33 -21.70 28.18
C VAL A 649 -2.63 -20.75 29.15
N ALA A 650 -2.33 -21.21 30.37
CA ALA A 650 -1.83 -20.36 31.42
C ALA A 650 -0.43 -19.79 31.14
N ASP A 651 0.43 -20.53 30.43
CA ASP A 651 1.79 -20.09 30.03
C ASP A 651 1.79 -19.18 28.78
N THR A 652 0.65 -18.60 28.44
CA THR A 652 0.50 -17.82 27.21
C THR A 652 0.14 -16.37 27.53
N THR A 653 0.34 -15.52 26.54
CA THR A 653 -0.12 -14.14 26.52
C THR A 653 -1.34 -14.06 25.63
N LEU A 654 -2.46 -13.55 26.13
CA LEU A 654 -3.59 -13.23 25.28
C LEU A 654 -3.30 -11.93 24.54
N VAL A 655 -3.49 -11.96 23.23
CA VAL A 655 -3.42 -10.80 22.36
C VAL A 655 -4.80 -10.50 21.81
N VAL A 656 -5.20 -9.23 21.85
CA VAL A 656 -6.45 -8.71 21.28
C VAL A 656 -6.13 -7.62 20.26
N GLN A 657 -6.66 -7.75 19.05
CA GLN A 657 -6.56 -6.77 17.97
C GLN A 657 -7.96 -6.37 17.50
N ALA A 658 -8.18 -5.08 17.26
CA ALA A 658 -9.42 -4.63 16.63
C ALA A 658 -9.44 -5.01 15.15
N VAL A 659 -10.61 -5.40 14.63
CA VAL A 659 -10.85 -5.57 13.20
C VAL A 659 -11.48 -4.27 12.70
N LEU A 660 -10.76 -3.57 11.82
CA LEU A 660 -11.10 -2.24 11.31
C LEU A 660 -11.21 -2.27 9.78
N PRO A 661 -11.83 -1.25 9.16
CA PRO A 661 -11.70 -1.04 7.72
C PRO A 661 -10.22 -0.99 7.33
N GLY A 662 -9.76 -1.94 6.49
CA GLY A 662 -8.35 -2.07 6.11
C GLY A 662 -7.57 -3.21 6.77
N GLY A 663 -8.11 -3.87 7.82
CA GLY A 663 -7.52 -5.07 8.40
C GLY A 663 -7.49 -5.09 9.93
N LEU A 664 -6.48 -5.75 10.50
CA LEU A 664 -6.28 -5.84 11.95
C LEU A 664 -5.51 -4.61 12.44
N GLY A 665 -5.93 -4.01 13.54
CA GLY A 665 -5.18 -2.96 14.23
C GLY A 665 -4.05 -3.50 15.12
N PRO A 666 -3.36 -2.61 15.87
CA PRO A 666 -2.27 -2.99 16.74
C PRO A 666 -2.71 -3.95 17.85
N ALA A 667 -1.77 -4.81 18.26
CA ALA A 667 -1.97 -5.80 19.32
C ALA A 667 -1.95 -5.17 20.71
N ARG A 668 -2.95 -5.51 21.53
CA ARG A 668 -2.90 -5.34 22.99
C ARG A 668 -2.69 -6.69 23.64
N ALA A 669 -1.61 -6.82 24.40
CA ALA A 669 -1.19 -8.07 25.01
C ALA A 669 -1.35 -8.04 26.54
N GLN A 670 -1.74 -9.17 27.12
CA GLN A 670 -1.72 -9.38 28.57
C GLN A 670 -1.47 -10.85 28.90
N ALA A 671 -0.58 -11.10 29.88
CA ALA A 671 -0.32 -12.44 30.37
C ALA A 671 -1.61 -13.09 30.90
N VAL A 672 -1.84 -14.35 30.52
CA VAL A 672 -3.03 -15.10 30.96
C VAL A 672 -2.90 -15.45 32.45
N PHE A 673 -1.73 -15.95 32.86
CA PHE A 673 -1.42 -16.17 34.27
C PHE A 673 -0.99 -14.87 34.95
N ARG A 674 -1.50 -14.64 36.17
CA ARG A 674 -1.10 -13.51 37.02
C ARG A 674 -0.41 -14.06 38.26
N ALA A 675 0.75 -13.52 38.60
CA ALA A 675 1.41 -13.87 39.85
C ALA A 675 0.49 -13.56 41.06
N GLY A 676 0.53 -14.42 42.08
CA GLY A 676 -0.37 -14.30 43.22
C GLY A 676 -0.27 -15.49 44.16
N TRP A 677 -1.25 -15.59 45.06
CA TRP A 677 -1.39 -16.67 46.01
C TRP A 677 -2.41 -17.69 45.51
N TYR A 678 -1.96 -18.93 45.35
CA TYR A 678 -2.78 -20.01 44.81
C TYR A 678 -2.98 -21.09 45.87
N PRO A 679 -4.22 -21.53 46.10
CA PRO A 679 -4.50 -22.56 47.07
C PRO A 679 -4.22 -23.96 46.51
N GLY A 680 -3.92 -24.88 47.41
CA GLY A 680 -3.85 -26.31 47.11
C GLY A 680 -4.11 -27.15 48.34
N MET A 681 -4.03 -28.46 48.18
CA MET A 681 -4.23 -29.44 49.26
C MET A 681 -3.03 -30.36 49.35
N ALA A 682 -2.53 -30.57 50.56
CA ALA A 682 -1.62 -31.67 50.87
C ALA A 682 -2.45 -32.85 51.35
N THR A 683 -2.19 -34.04 50.81
CA THR A 683 -2.89 -35.26 51.19
C THR A 683 -1.90 -36.26 51.77
N ASP A 684 -2.12 -36.63 53.02
CA ASP A 684 -1.44 -37.75 53.68
C ASP A 684 -2.44 -38.47 54.60
N ASN A 685 -2.48 -39.79 54.57
CA ASN A 685 -3.34 -40.63 55.42
C ASN A 685 -4.82 -40.17 55.53
N ASN A 686 -5.47 -39.80 54.41
CA ASN A 686 -6.83 -39.26 54.35
C ASN A 686 -7.06 -37.92 55.08
N VAL A 687 -6.01 -37.24 55.55
CA VAL A 687 -6.08 -35.87 56.05
C VAL A 687 -5.70 -34.93 54.90
N SER A 688 -6.59 -34.00 54.59
CA SER A 688 -6.35 -32.99 53.55
C SER A 688 -6.12 -31.63 54.21
N ILE A 689 -4.89 -31.12 54.14
CA ILE A 689 -4.52 -29.82 54.72
C ILE A 689 -4.49 -28.77 53.61
N PRO A 690 -5.31 -27.70 53.71
CA PRO A 690 -5.25 -26.60 52.75
C PRO A 690 -4.02 -25.73 52.97
N TRP A 691 -3.40 -25.34 51.87
CA TRP A 691 -2.24 -24.45 51.85
C TRP A 691 -2.40 -23.36 50.80
N LEU A 692 -1.55 -22.35 50.91
CA LEU A 692 -1.47 -21.21 50.02
C LEU A 692 -0.02 -21.01 49.58
N ASN A 693 0.19 -20.94 48.27
CA ASN A 693 1.52 -20.87 47.67
C ASN A 693 1.67 -19.60 46.81
N PRO A 694 2.74 -18.79 46.95
CA PRO A 694 3.09 -17.80 45.95
C PRO A 694 3.44 -18.49 44.63
N ALA A 695 2.75 -18.13 43.54
CA ALA A 695 3.07 -18.67 42.22
C ALA A 695 3.33 -17.53 41.23
N VAL A 696 4.40 -17.70 40.44
CA VAL A 696 4.79 -16.82 39.33
C VAL A 696 4.50 -17.44 37.97
N ALA A 697 4.19 -18.74 37.94
CA ALA A 697 3.78 -19.51 36.78
C ALA A 697 2.65 -20.48 37.16
N ALA A 698 1.96 -20.99 36.14
CA ALA A 698 0.72 -21.75 36.32
C ALA A 698 0.89 -23.18 36.82
N ASP A 699 2.07 -23.76 36.61
CA ASP A 699 2.45 -25.04 37.20
C ASP A 699 2.68 -24.94 38.72
N GLN A 700 2.70 -23.72 39.27
CA GLN A 700 2.96 -23.43 40.68
C GLN A 700 4.25 -24.09 41.19
N SER A 701 5.24 -24.21 40.31
CA SER A 701 6.50 -24.87 40.61
C SER A 701 7.27 -24.15 41.72
N ALA A 702 7.98 -24.95 42.52
CA ALA A 702 8.85 -24.46 43.57
C ALA A 702 9.94 -23.57 42.98
N HIS A 703 10.16 -22.41 43.60
CA HIS A 703 11.17 -21.45 43.16
C HIS A 703 11.77 -20.69 44.33
N THR A 704 13.02 -20.27 44.18
CA THR A 704 13.71 -19.47 45.20
C THR A 704 13.06 -18.09 45.29
N ILE A 705 12.73 -17.67 46.51
CA ILE A 705 12.19 -16.33 46.78
C ILE A 705 13.33 -15.45 47.31
N THR A 706 13.53 -14.28 46.71
CA THR A 706 14.49 -13.29 47.19
C THR A 706 13.76 -12.00 47.59
N LEU A 707 13.95 -11.59 48.83
CA LEU A 707 13.36 -10.39 49.41
C LEU A 707 14.44 -9.34 49.64
N GLY A 708 14.26 -8.14 49.10
CA GLY A 708 15.08 -6.99 49.41
C GLY A 708 14.68 -6.40 50.77
N LEU A 709 15.65 -6.18 51.65
CA LEU A 709 15.44 -5.67 53.00
C LEU A 709 16.20 -4.35 53.24
N PRO A 710 15.62 -3.43 54.02
CA PRO A 710 16.30 -2.21 54.46
C PRO A 710 17.42 -2.55 55.45
N ASN A 711 18.13 -1.55 55.93
CA ASN A 711 19.06 -1.75 57.03
C ASN A 711 18.34 -2.30 58.28
N LEU A 712 18.74 -3.49 58.74
CA LEU A 712 18.13 -4.17 59.89
C LEU A 712 18.85 -3.87 61.21
N PHE A 713 20.08 -3.35 61.14
CA PHE A 713 20.99 -3.25 62.28
C PHE A 713 21.31 -1.79 62.61
N ALA A 714 21.45 -1.45 63.90
CA ALA A 714 21.88 -0.11 64.30
C ALA A 714 23.37 0.13 64.02
N GLN A 715 24.16 -0.93 64.03
CA GLN A 715 25.58 -0.97 63.69
C GLN A 715 25.82 -2.18 62.77
N ALA A 716 26.88 -2.14 61.96
CA ALA A 716 27.21 -3.29 61.12
C ALA A 716 27.35 -4.55 62.00
N PRO A 717 26.72 -5.68 61.60
CA PRO A 717 26.72 -6.89 62.41
C PRO A 717 28.16 -7.40 62.61
N ALA A 718 28.53 -7.62 63.87
CA ALA A 718 29.84 -8.16 64.24
C ALA A 718 29.95 -9.68 64.04
N ASN A 719 28.80 -10.36 63.98
CA ASN A 719 28.66 -11.79 63.71
C ASN A 719 28.33 -12.02 62.24
N PRO A 720 28.62 -13.22 61.69
CA PRO A 720 28.12 -13.61 60.37
C PRO A 720 26.61 -13.44 60.27
N LEU A 721 26.14 -13.06 59.08
CA LEU A 721 24.70 -12.96 58.83
C LEU A 721 24.05 -14.35 58.96
N PRO A 722 22.85 -14.46 59.56
CA PRO A 722 22.22 -15.74 59.82
C PRO A 722 21.93 -16.56 58.56
N GLN A 723 22.12 -17.88 58.70
CA GLN A 723 21.72 -18.89 57.72
C GLN A 723 21.19 -20.12 58.47
N ASN A 724 19.90 -20.40 58.35
CA ASN A 724 19.23 -21.49 59.06
C ASN A 724 18.22 -22.16 58.12
N GLY A 725 18.50 -23.41 57.73
CA GLY A 725 17.69 -24.17 56.76
C GLY A 725 17.42 -23.36 55.49
N PRO A 726 16.15 -23.11 55.11
CA PRO A 726 15.86 -22.40 53.87
C PRO A 726 16.08 -20.88 53.96
N PHE A 727 16.30 -20.31 55.15
CA PHE A 727 16.42 -18.86 55.35
C PHE A 727 17.89 -18.42 55.36
N THR A 728 18.27 -17.58 54.39
CA THR A 728 19.64 -17.02 54.30
C THR A 728 19.58 -15.50 54.21
N LEU A 729 20.21 -14.79 55.15
CA LEU A 729 20.40 -13.35 55.09
C LEU A 729 21.78 -13.03 54.50
N ALA A 730 21.85 -12.19 53.47
CA ALA A 730 23.08 -11.74 52.85
C ALA A 730 23.14 -10.23 52.71
N ALA A 731 24.34 -9.67 52.64
CA ALA A 731 24.54 -8.28 52.24
C ALA A 731 24.29 -8.13 50.73
N VAL A 732 23.72 -7.01 50.33
CA VAL A 732 23.43 -6.72 48.92
C VAL A 732 24.54 -5.87 48.32
N ASP A 733 24.89 -6.11 47.05
CA ASP A 733 25.76 -5.23 46.29
C ASP A 733 25.08 -3.86 46.09
N SER A 734 25.60 -2.86 46.80
CA SER A 734 25.07 -1.49 46.82
C SER A 734 25.23 -0.77 45.47
N GLN A 735 26.07 -1.26 44.56
CA GLN A 735 26.14 -0.73 43.19
C GLN A 735 24.95 -1.19 42.36
N ARG A 736 24.54 -2.45 42.53
CA ARG A 736 23.43 -3.04 41.76
C ARG A 736 22.06 -2.68 42.33
N HIS A 737 21.95 -2.55 43.64
CA HIS A 737 20.69 -2.30 44.34
C HIS A 737 20.87 -1.27 45.48
N PRO A 738 21.09 0.03 45.16
CA PRO A 738 21.51 1.06 46.12
C PRO A 738 20.50 1.36 47.24
N ARG A 739 19.26 0.87 47.14
CA ARG A 739 18.18 1.12 48.12
C ARG A 739 18.02 0.00 49.14
N TYR A 740 18.74 -1.11 48.96
CA TYR A 740 18.63 -2.30 49.79
C TYR A 740 19.96 -2.57 50.48
N SER A 741 19.92 -2.86 51.77
CA SER A 741 21.13 -3.19 52.54
C SER A 741 21.35 -4.69 52.61
N TYR A 742 20.26 -5.45 52.66
CA TYR A 742 20.29 -6.89 52.82
C TYR A 742 19.30 -7.59 51.88
N SER A 743 19.54 -8.87 51.65
CA SER A 743 18.63 -9.76 50.96
C SER A 743 18.34 -10.98 51.83
N LEU A 744 17.08 -11.37 51.87
CA LEU A 744 16.65 -12.62 52.47
C LEU A 744 16.24 -13.58 51.37
N THR A 745 16.98 -14.67 51.25
CA THR A 745 16.66 -15.77 50.33
C THR A 745 15.94 -16.87 51.08
N LEU A 746 14.80 -17.31 50.53
CA LEU A 746 14.10 -18.53 50.90
C LEU A 746 14.39 -19.56 49.81
N ALA A 747 15.23 -20.55 50.13
CA ALA A 747 15.58 -21.62 49.23
C ALA A 747 14.36 -22.48 48.88
N CYS A 748 14.30 -22.97 47.63
CA CYS A 748 13.28 -23.94 47.20
C CYS A 748 13.75 -25.39 47.28
N ASP A 749 15.01 -25.60 47.66
CA ASP A 749 15.68 -26.87 47.86
C ASP A 749 16.17 -27.03 49.31
N GLY A 750 16.49 -28.26 49.72
CA GLY A 750 16.98 -28.58 51.07
C GLY A 750 15.90 -29.10 52.04
N THR A 751 16.26 -29.19 53.33
CA THR A 751 15.39 -29.69 54.40
C THR A 751 15.56 -28.83 55.65
N PRO A 752 14.48 -28.30 56.26
CA PRO A 752 13.07 -28.37 55.81
C PRO A 752 12.80 -27.52 54.56
N ASN A 753 11.94 -27.99 53.65
CA ASN A 753 11.61 -27.28 52.41
C ASN A 753 10.28 -26.51 52.54
N PRO A 754 10.26 -25.18 52.38
CA PRO A 754 9.03 -24.38 52.44
C PRO A 754 7.96 -24.79 51.41
N TRP A 755 8.33 -25.44 50.32
CA TRP A 755 7.44 -25.85 49.23
C TRP A 755 6.88 -27.26 49.38
N THR A 756 7.39 -28.02 50.36
CA THR A 756 6.88 -29.37 50.63
C THR A 756 5.82 -29.28 51.72
N PHE A 757 4.61 -29.73 51.39
CA PHE A 757 3.49 -29.82 52.32
C PHE A 757 3.18 -31.28 52.64
N THR A 758 3.08 -31.59 53.93
CA THR A 758 2.71 -32.90 54.47
C THR A 758 1.26 -32.84 55.01
N GLY A 759 0.73 -33.93 55.56
CA GLY A 759 -0.60 -33.94 56.19
C GLY A 759 -0.72 -33.18 57.52
N GLU A 760 0.29 -32.38 57.89
CA GLU A 760 0.34 -31.64 59.15
C GLU A 760 -0.23 -30.22 58.98
N ALA A 761 -1.03 -29.75 59.94
CA ALA A 761 -1.57 -28.39 59.92
C ALA A 761 -0.49 -27.32 60.10
N ILE A 762 0.57 -27.61 60.85
CA ILE A 762 1.74 -26.75 61.06
C ILE A 762 2.99 -27.61 60.90
N ARG A 763 3.89 -27.23 60.00
CA ARG A 763 5.18 -27.92 59.81
C ARG A 763 6.16 -27.49 60.91
N ALA A 764 6.23 -28.29 61.96
CA ALA A 764 6.93 -27.94 63.19
C ALA A 764 8.44 -27.77 63.02
N ASP A 765 9.06 -28.53 62.11
CA ASP A 765 10.49 -28.45 61.76
C ASP A 765 10.84 -27.14 61.04
N LEU A 766 10.01 -26.73 60.08
CA LEU A 766 10.14 -25.47 59.35
C LEU A 766 9.93 -24.28 60.29
N PHE A 767 8.90 -24.32 61.15
CA PHE A 767 8.66 -23.27 62.12
C PHE A 767 9.75 -23.20 63.20
N GLY A 768 10.28 -24.34 63.65
CA GLY A 768 11.45 -24.40 64.53
C GLY A 768 12.66 -23.71 63.91
N THR A 769 12.99 -24.06 62.67
CA THR A 769 14.10 -23.45 61.90
C THR A 769 13.91 -21.94 61.73
N PHE A 770 12.67 -21.48 61.52
CA PHE A 770 12.36 -20.06 61.43
C PHE A 770 12.58 -19.32 62.76
N LYS A 771 12.20 -19.90 63.91
CA LYS A 771 12.48 -19.30 65.23
C LYS A 771 13.98 -19.24 65.51
N ASP A 772 14.71 -20.28 65.14
CA ASP A 772 16.17 -20.31 65.27
C ASP A 772 16.82 -19.23 64.40
N PHE A 773 16.33 -19.03 63.17
CA PHE A 773 16.75 -17.93 62.29
C PHE A 773 16.51 -16.55 62.93
N LEU A 774 15.32 -16.29 63.48
CA LEU A 774 15.02 -15.02 64.16
C LEU A 774 15.89 -14.82 65.41
N THR A 775 16.18 -15.89 66.16
CA THR A 775 17.07 -15.85 67.33
C THR A 775 18.52 -15.57 66.93
N ALA A 776 18.99 -16.16 65.83
CA ALA A 776 20.30 -15.87 65.26
C ALA A 776 20.39 -14.41 64.78
N LEU A 777 19.30 -13.87 64.20
CA LEU A 777 19.20 -12.47 63.80
C LEU A 777 19.29 -11.50 64.99
N GLU A 778 18.59 -11.81 66.09
CA GLU A 778 18.73 -11.06 67.36
C GLU A 778 20.17 -11.13 67.90
N THR A 779 20.81 -12.29 67.79
CA THR A 779 22.19 -12.52 68.25
C THR A 779 23.22 -11.80 67.38
N ALA A 780 22.92 -11.61 66.09
CA ALA A 780 23.72 -10.79 65.18
C ALA A 780 23.55 -9.28 65.42
N GLY A 781 22.68 -8.86 66.35
CA GLY A 781 22.48 -7.47 66.74
C GLY A 781 21.42 -6.73 65.94
N ALA A 782 20.49 -7.45 65.28
CA ALA A 782 19.38 -6.81 64.58
C ALA A 782 18.53 -6.00 65.57
N THR A 783 18.03 -4.87 65.09
CA THR A 783 17.10 -4.06 65.87
C THR A 783 15.77 -4.81 66.02
N PRO A 784 14.97 -4.53 67.07
CA PRO A 784 13.65 -5.14 67.20
C PRO A 784 12.74 -4.90 65.99
N PHE A 785 12.81 -3.70 65.39
CA PHE A 785 12.10 -3.38 64.15
C PHE A 785 12.62 -4.19 62.95
N GLY A 786 13.93 -4.43 62.86
CA GLY A 786 14.53 -5.30 61.84
C GLY A 786 14.02 -6.74 61.93
N VAL A 787 13.91 -7.29 63.15
CA VAL A 787 13.34 -8.63 63.39
C VAL A 787 11.87 -8.68 62.98
N GLN A 788 11.06 -7.67 63.34
CA GLN A 788 9.65 -7.58 62.91
C GLN A 788 9.50 -7.46 61.40
N THR A 789 10.39 -6.70 60.74
CA THR A 789 10.41 -6.54 59.28
C THR A 789 10.68 -7.86 58.58
N VAL A 790 11.69 -8.62 59.03
CA VAL A 790 12.01 -9.94 58.50
C VAL A 790 10.84 -10.91 58.66
N ARG A 791 10.23 -10.95 59.85
CA ARG A 791 9.07 -11.79 60.11
C ARG A 791 7.89 -11.45 59.20
N ALA A 792 7.54 -10.17 59.08
CA ALA A 792 6.46 -9.72 58.20
C ALA A 792 6.75 -10.06 56.72
N ALA A 793 8.00 -9.89 56.28
CA ALA A 793 8.41 -10.22 54.92
C ALA A 793 8.29 -11.73 54.62
N VAL A 794 8.73 -12.60 55.53
CA VAL A 794 8.58 -14.06 55.40
C VAL A 794 7.10 -14.45 55.42
N ALA A 795 6.32 -13.94 56.37
CA ALA A 795 4.89 -14.25 56.49
C ALA A 795 4.08 -13.85 55.24
N ARG A 796 4.52 -12.83 54.49
CA ARG A 796 3.87 -12.32 53.26
C ARG A 796 4.51 -12.81 51.96
N ALA A 797 5.47 -13.72 52.02
CA ALA A 797 6.13 -14.27 50.83
C ALA A 797 6.21 -15.79 50.84
N MET A 798 6.32 -16.45 51.99
CA MET A 798 6.58 -17.89 52.06
C MET A 798 5.32 -18.73 51.80
N PRO A 799 5.42 -19.86 51.08
CA PRO A 799 4.33 -20.84 51.01
C PRO A 799 3.94 -21.38 52.40
N GLN A 800 2.65 -21.39 52.73
CA GLN A 800 2.15 -21.67 54.09
C GLN A 800 0.86 -22.51 54.06
N THR A 801 0.69 -23.40 55.03
CA THR A 801 -0.63 -23.95 55.35
C THR A 801 -1.55 -22.86 55.87
N PHE A 802 -2.87 -23.09 55.89
CA PHE A 802 -3.80 -22.10 56.42
C PHE A 802 -3.55 -21.77 57.90
N ALA A 803 -3.24 -22.76 58.74
CA ALA A 803 -2.90 -22.53 60.15
C ALA A 803 -1.57 -21.76 60.29
N GLU A 804 -0.58 -22.07 59.46
CA GLU A 804 0.70 -21.35 59.43
C GLU A 804 0.52 -19.86 59.12
N THR A 805 -0.48 -19.45 58.33
CA THR A 805 -0.71 -18.01 58.04
C THR A 805 -0.90 -17.15 59.29
N LEU A 806 -1.60 -17.67 60.30
CA LEU A 806 -1.79 -16.98 61.58
C LEU A 806 -0.53 -17.05 62.45
N LEU A 807 0.17 -18.18 62.39
CA LEU A 807 1.40 -18.42 63.16
C LEU A 807 2.55 -17.52 62.70
N TYR A 808 2.88 -17.48 61.41
CA TYR A 808 3.98 -16.64 60.91
C TYR A 808 3.65 -15.15 61.00
N THR A 809 2.41 -14.75 60.71
CA THR A 809 2.00 -13.34 60.73
C THR A 809 1.84 -12.79 62.14
N HIS A 810 1.13 -13.51 63.01
CA HIS A 810 0.69 -13.01 64.32
C HIS A 810 1.19 -13.86 65.50
N GLY A 811 1.94 -14.93 65.26
CA GLY A 811 2.50 -15.75 66.35
C GLY A 811 1.42 -16.50 67.10
N PHE A 812 0.27 -16.68 66.45
CA PHE A 812 -0.87 -17.36 67.03
C PHE A 812 -0.54 -18.85 67.15
N SER A 813 -0.44 -19.33 68.38
CA SER A 813 -0.29 -20.74 68.72
C SER A 813 -1.44 -21.12 69.64
N GLY A 814 -2.37 -21.93 69.13
CA GLY A 814 -3.50 -22.45 69.91
C GLY A 814 -3.01 -23.33 71.06
N ASP A 815 -2.01 -24.18 70.80
CA ASP A 815 -1.45 -25.10 71.78
C ASP A 815 -0.65 -24.38 72.87
N ASP A 816 0.01 -23.26 72.56
CA ASP A 816 0.67 -22.41 73.56
C ASP A 816 -0.27 -21.35 74.15
N GLY A 817 -1.52 -21.24 73.66
CA GLY A 817 -2.51 -20.27 74.10
C GLY A 817 -2.05 -18.82 73.94
N CYS A 818 -1.31 -18.49 72.89
CA CYS A 818 -0.67 -17.18 72.75
C CYS A 818 -0.80 -16.56 71.36
N VAL A 819 -0.62 -15.24 71.30
CA VAL A 819 -0.61 -14.44 70.07
C VAL A 819 0.20 -13.16 70.28
N ASP A 820 1.03 -12.81 69.31
CA ASP A 820 1.79 -11.57 69.34
C ASP A 820 0.91 -10.38 68.97
N LEU A 821 0.97 -9.35 69.80
CA LEU A 821 0.25 -8.10 69.59
C LEU A 821 1.11 -7.18 68.73
N THR A 822 0.88 -7.23 67.41
CA THR A 822 1.61 -6.41 66.43
C THR A 822 0.86 -5.13 66.08
N PRO A 823 1.56 -4.04 65.71
CA PRO A 823 0.93 -2.83 65.19
C PRO A 823 -0.06 -3.12 64.06
N GLY A 824 -1.22 -2.44 64.09
CA GLY A 824 -2.31 -2.63 63.13
C GLY A 824 -3.40 -3.61 63.58
N LEU A 825 -3.15 -4.41 64.64
CA LEU A 825 -4.19 -5.17 65.33
C LEU A 825 -5.06 -4.25 66.21
N VAL A 826 -6.25 -4.73 66.55
CA VAL A 826 -7.14 -4.14 67.55
C VAL A 826 -7.29 -5.14 68.69
N LEU A 827 -7.04 -4.74 69.93
CA LEU A 827 -7.32 -5.55 71.10
C LEU A 827 -8.69 -5.18 71.65
N ARG A 828 -9.65 -6.09 71.58
CA ARG A 828 -10.95 -5.97 72.25
C ARG A 828 -10.82 -6.42 73.68
N ALA A 829 -11.12 -5.54 74.63
CA ALA A 829 -11.13 -5.85 76.05
C ALA A 829 -12.56 -5.74 76.58
N GLU A 830 -13.10 -6.87 77.00
CA GLU A 830 -14.33 -6.93 77.81
C GLU A 830 -13.91 -6.82 79.27
N GLN A 831 -14.13 -5.65 79.86
CA GLN A 831 -13.61 -5.31 81.18
C GLN A 831 -14.70 -5.37 82.23
N ALA A 832 -14.32 -5.77 83.44
CA ALA A 832 -15.16 -5.63 84.61
C ALA A 832 -15.16 -4.18 85.13
N ALA A 833 -16.29 -3.69 85.63
CA ALA A 833 -16.39 -2.41 86.30
C ALA A 833 -15.79 -2.55 87.70
N TYR A 834 -14.92 -1.61 88.06
CA TYR A 834 -14.39 -1.49 89.42
C TYR A 834 -15.42 -0.81 90.33
N GLN A 835 -15.76 -1.43 91.47
CA GLN A 835 -16.51 -0.78 92.54
C GLN A 835 -15.63 -0.62 93.78
N THR A 836 -15.52 0.61 94.28
CA THR A 836 -14.85 0.90 95.56
C THR A 836 -15.73 0.39 96.71
N LEU A 837 -15.24 -0.58 97.48
CA LEU A 837 -15.85 -0.98 98.75
C LEU A 837 -15.07 -0.30 99.90
N GLY A 838 -15.80 0.25 100.87
CA GLY A 838 -15.26 1.09 101.94
C GLY A 838 -14.19 0.41 102.82
N ARG A 839 -13.53 1.21 103.65
CA ARG A 839 -12.27 0.95 104.41
C ARG A 839 -12.16 -0.30 105.32
N ALA A 840 -13.05 -1.28 105.28
CA ALA A 840 -13.17 -2.31 106.33
C ALA A 840 -13.06 -3.78 105.88
N THR A 841 -12.46 -4.11 104.73
CA THR A 841 -12.46 -5.51 104.21
C THR A 841 -11.10 -6.07 103.78
N PRO A 842 -10.84 -7.39 103.90
CA PRO A 842 -9.55 -8.04 103.60
C PRO A 842 -9.20 -8.08 102.10
N ASN A 843 -7.90 -8.12 101.77
CA ASN A 843 -7.34 -8.02 100.41
C ASN A 843 -7.88 -8.99 99.34
N GLN A 844 -8.58 -10.07 99.73
CA GLN A 844 -9.05 -11.11 98.81
C GLN A 844 -10.42 -10.80 98.17
N GLU A 845 -11.23 -9.90 98.76
CA GLU A 845 -12.56 -9.58 98.23
C GLU A 845 -12.55 -8.53 97.10
N TYR A 846 -11.39 -7.90 96.83
CA TYR A 846 -11.23 -6.86 95.80
C TYR A 846 -10.90 -7.38 94.39
N LEU A 847 -10.89 -8.71 94.20
CA LEU A 847 -10.46 -9.36 92.96
C LEU A 847 -11.64 -9.69 92.01
N ASN A 848 -12.87 -9.63 92.52
CA ASN A 848 -14.08 -9.88 91.74
C ASN A 848 -14.66 -8.55 91.24
N GLY A 849 -14.52 -8.27 89.95
CA GLY A 849 -15.28 -7.22 89.28
C GLY A 849 -16.53 -7.81 88.60
N PHE A 850 -17.64 -7.07 88.59
CA PHE A 850 -18.80 -7.41 87.77
C PHE A 850 -18.56 -6.93 86.34
N VAL A 851 -18.89 -7.74 85.32
CA VAL A 851 -18.75 -7.36 83.90
C VAL A 851 -19.89 -6.41 83.52
N PRO A 852 -19.68 -5.08 83.34
CA PRO A 852 -20.60 -4.25 82.58
C PRO A 852 -20.54 -4.68 81.11
N SER A 853 -21.61 -4.44 80.38
CA SER A 853 -21.74 -4.68 78.94
C SER A 853 -20.86 -3.78 78.04
N ALA A 854 -19.71 -3.30 78.54
CA ALA A 854 -18.81 -2.39 77.83
C ALA A 854 -17.60 -3.13 77.25
N VAL A 855 -17.42 -3.02 75.94
CA VAL A 855 -16.24 -3.49 75.20
C VAL A 855 -15.38 -2.28 74.86
N ALA A 856 -14.11 -2.31 75.24
CA ALA A 856 -13.12 -1.32 74.80
C ALA A 856 -12.30 -1.88 73.63
N GLU A 857 -12.05 -1.06 72.61
CA GLU A 857 -11.17 -1.40 71.48
C GLU A 857 -9.89 -0.58 71.56
N TYR A 858 -8.75 -1.26 71.66
CA TYR A 858 -7.43 -0.63 71.73
C TYR A 858 -6.67 -0.86 70.42
N ALA A 859 -6.34 0.22 69.71
CA ALA A 859 -5.61 0.15 68.44
C ALA A 859 -4.11 0.03 68.69
N ILE A 860 -3.58 -1.18 68.52
CA ILE A 860 -2.17 -1.48 68.77
C ILE A 860 -1.31 -0.68 67.78
N SER A 861 -0.37 0.09 68.32
CA SER A 861 0.38 1.10 67.59
C SER A 861 1.87 0.99 67.89
N HIS A 862 2.70 1.38 66.94
CA HIS A 862 4.14 1.53 67.15
C HIS A 862 4.48 2.96 67.56
N ILE A 863 5.26 3.13 68.62
CA ILE A 863 5.71 4.44 69.11
C ILE A 863 7.19 4.61 68.80
N ASN A 864 7.51 5.57 67.94
CA ASN A 864 8.88 5.95 67.60
C ASN A 864 9.44 6.93 68.64
N ALA A 865 9.80 6.43 69.82
CA ALA A 865 10.45 7.20 70.87
C ALA A 865 11.90 6.75 71.09
N ALA A 866 12.74 7.64 71.62
CA ALA A 866 14.10 7.33 72.02
C ALA A 866 14.16 6.98 73.53
N PRO A 867 15.00 6.01 73.96
CA PRO A 867 15.81 5.10 73.13
C PRO A 867 15.02 3.85 72.72
N GLY A 868 14.82 3.67 71.42
CA GLY A 868 14.17 2.48 70.86
C GLY A 868 12.64 2.55 70.88
N GLY A 869 12.03 2.40 69.70
CA GLY A 869 10.57 2.38 69.59
C GLY A 869 9.96 1.15 70.27
N PHE A 870 8.73 1.28 70.73
CA PHE A 870 8.01 0.21 71.43
C PHE A 870 6.58 0.03 70.88
N THR A 871 5.98 -1.12 71.17
CA THR A 871 4.58 -1.38 70.81
C THR A 871 3.69 -0.96 71.97
N ALA A 872 2.68 -0.15 71.68
CA ALA A 872 1.71 0.34 72.65
C ALA A 872 0.31 -0.17 72.31
N LEU A 873 -0.52 -0.41 73.34
CA LEU A 873 -1.93 -0.78 73.15
C LEU A 873 -2.75 0.38 72.58
N ASP A 874 -2.31 1.62 72.79
CA ASP A 874 -2.90 2.83 72.24
C ASP A 874 -1.83 3.88 71.94
N ALA A 875 -2.01 4.61 70.83
CA ALA A 875 -1.06 5.59 70.34
C ALA A 875 -0.92 6.80 71.28
N PHE A 876 -2.05 7.33 71.80
CA PHE A 876 -2.04 8.49 72.66
C PHE A 876 -1.35 8.18 73.98
N ILE A 877 -1.71 7.07 74.63
CA ILE A 877 -1.06 6.63 75.87
C ILE A 877 0.44 6.40 75.64
N GLY A 878 0.81 5.74 74.53
CA GLY A 878 2.20 5.52 74.15
C GLY A 878 3.03 6.81 74.06
N TRP A 879 2.53 7.82 73.32
CA TRP A 879 3.18 9.13 73.21
C TRP A 879 3.20 9.88 74.54
N LEU A 880 2.10 9.87 75.29
CA LEU A 880 1.99 10.55 76.57
C LEU A 880 3.07 10.09 77.55
N VAL A 881 3.29 8.78 77.63
CA VAL A 881 4.28 8.21 78.55
C VAL A 881 5.71 8.29 78.02
N SER A 882 5.91 8.24 76.70
CA SER A 882 7.25 8.35 76.10
C SER A 882 7.82 9.76 76.17
N GLN A 883 6.96 10.79 76.13
CA GLN A 883 7.35 12.20 76.23
C GLN A 883 7.42 12.70 77.69
N GLY A 884 7.21 11.83 78.68
CA GLY A 884 7.21 12.21 80.08
C GLY A 884 5.98 13.01 80.54
N GLY A 885 4.91 13.04 79.74
CA GLY A 885 3.65 13.70 80.11
C GLY A 885 2.93 13.01 81.29
N THR A 886 3.24 11.74 81.54
CA THR A 886 2.88 11.04 82.78
C THR A 886 3.85 9.88 83.05
N ALA A 887 3.97 9.50 84.33
CA ALA A 887 4.73 8.34 84.76
C ALA A 887 3.78 7.31 85.38
N VAL A 888 3.91 6.07 84.95
CA VAL A 888 3.10 4.94 85.42
C VAL A 888 4.04 3.95 86.09
N THR A 889 3.83 3.71 87.38
CA THR A 889 4.61 2.73 88.14
C THR A 889 4.06 1.33 87.88
N ALA A 890 4.93 0.38 87.54
CA ALA A 890 4.52 -1.01 87.40
C ALA A 890 3.99 -1.54 88.75
N PRO A 891 2.91 -2.35 88.76
CA PRO A 891 2.45 -2.97 90.00
C PRO A 891 3.54 -3.90 90.54
N PRO A 892 3.91 -3.81 91.84
CA PRO A 892 4.95 -4.67 92.40
C PRO A 892 4.49 -6.14 92.41
N LEU A 893 5.41 -7.05 92.10
CA LEU A 893 5.23 -8.49 92.25
C LEU A 893 5.69 -8.90 93.66
N ASN A 894 4.76 -9.38 94.50
CA ASN A 894 5.05 -9.82 95.87
C ASN A 894 4.50 -11.24 96.08
N ASP A 895 5.36 -12.19 96.44
CA ASP A 895 4.98 -13.60 96.69
C ASP A 895 4.18 -14.23 95.51
N GLY A 896 4.64 -13.96 94.27
CA GLY A 896 3.97 -14.40 93.04
C GLY A 896 2.65 -13.70 92.72
N ARG A 897 2.29 -12.63 93.46
CA ARG A 897 1.04 -11.87 93.29
C ARG A 897 1.34 -10.46 92.77
N GLN A 898 0.51 -9.98 91.83
CA GLN A 898 0.60 -8.65 91.24
C GLN A 898 -0.79 -8.01 91.24
N ALA A 899 -0.89 -6.70 91.46
CA ALA A 899 -2.17 -6.00 91.27
C ALA A 899 -2.50 -5.87 89.78
N GLY A 900 -3.76 -6.12 89.40
CA GLY A 900 -4.24 -5.99 88.02
C GLY A 900 -4.38 -4.52 87.56
N ALA A 901 -4.29 -4.33 86.24
CA ALA A 901 -4.51 -3.06 85.55
C ALA A 901 -5.96 -2.59 85.68
N GLY A 902 -6.17 -1.38 86.16
CA GLY A 902 -7.49 -0.75 86.27
C GLY A 902 -7.96 -0.04 85.01
N GLY A 903 -7.07 0.12 84.04
CA GLY A 903 -7.40 0.66 82.74
C GLY A 903 -6.19 0.74 81.82
N LEU A 904 -6.42 1.28 80.64
CA LEU A 904 -5.42 1.36 79.57
C LEU A 904 -4.15 2.14 79.97
N ILE A 905 -4.25 3.14 80.86
CA ILE A 905 -3.09 3.92 81.31
C ILE A 905 -2.00 3.05 81.95
N ASP A 906 -2.36 1.93 82.58
CA ASP A 906 -1.42 1.02 83.24
C ASP A 906 -0.49 0.31 82.25
N SER A 907 -0.88 0.20 80.98
CA SER A 907 0.02 -0.30 79.91
C SER A 907 1.18 0.66 79.62
N GLY A 908 1.14 1.87 80.17
CA GLY A 908 2.18 2.88 80.07
C GLY A 908 3.37 2.67 81.02
N ALA A 909 3.37 1.64 81.87
CA ALA A 909 4.46 1.32 82.77
C ALA A 909 5.76 1.01 82.01
N LEU A 910 6.93 1.40 82.55
CA LEU A 910 8.21 1.26 81.84
C LEU A 910 8.51 -0.18 81.39
N ALA A 911 8.19 -1.18 82.22
CA ALA A 911 8.37 -2.59 81.87
C ALA A 911 7.49 -3.05 80.68
N MET A 912 6.38 -2.37 80.41
CA MET A 912 5.48 -2.63 79.28
C MET A 912 5.87 -1.87 78.00
N ARG A 913 6.79 -0.90 78.08
CA ARG A 913 7.29 -0.13 76.93
C ARG A 913 8.36 -0.91 76.18
N GLN A 914 7.97 -2.05 75.63
CA GLN A 914 8.85 -2.97 74.91
C GLN A 914 8.43 -3.13 73.44
N PRO A 915 9.36 -3.44 72.52
CA PRO A 915 9.07 -3.61 71.11
C PRO A 915 8.15 -4.80 70.82
N PHE A 916 8.23 -5.87 71.61
CA PHE A 916 7.41 -7.06 71.42
C PHE A 916 6.40 -7.19 72.56
N LEU A 917 5.12 -7.34 72.19
CA LEU A 917 4.03 -7.65 73.09
C LEU A 917 3.39 -8.98 72.69
N ARG A 918 2.97 -9.77 73.68
CA ARG A 918 2.25 -11.05 73.47
C ARG A 918 1.08 -11.16 74.42
N LEU A 919 -0.07 -11.51 73.90
CA LEU A 919 -1.22 -11.94 74.68
C LEU A 919 -1.06 -13.44 74.98
N LEU A 920 -1.20 -13.82 76.24
CA LEU A 920 -1.07 -15.17 76.76
C LEU A 920 -2.29 -15.53 77.58
N PHE A 921 -2.93 -16.64 77.22
CA PHE A 921 -4.04 -17.21 77.97
C PHE A 921 -3.54 -18.25 78.98
N PRO A 922 -4.14 -18.28 80.19
CA PRO A 922 -3.83 -19.30 81.18
C PRO A 922 -4.25 -20.68 80.64
N GLN A 923 -3.56 -21.75 81.07
CA GLN A 923 -3.94 -23.11 80.67
C GLN A 923 -5.36 -23.47 81.14
N ASN A 924 -5.76 -22.96 82.30
CA ASN A 924 -7.09 -23.13 82.86
C ASN A 924 -7.60 -21.77 83.34
N PHE A 925 -8.83 -21.41 82.97
CA PHE A 925 -9.52 -20.31 83.63
C PHE A 925 -10.04 -20.79 85.00
N PRO A 926 -9.81 -20.05 86.10
CA PRO A 926 -10.43 -20.37 87.38
C PRO A 926 -11.95 -20.46 87.24
N GLY A 927 -12.56 -21.54 87.73
CA GLY A 927 -14.00 -21.77 87.67
C GLY A 927 -14.79 -20.91 88.68
N ASP A 928 -16.08 -20.70 88.41
CA ASP A 928 -16.97 -19.83 89.21
C ASP A 928 -17.40 -20.45 90.56
N GLU A 929 -17.15 -21.74 90.79
CA GLU A 929 -17.68 -22.48 91.95
C GLU A 929 -16.78 -22.47 93.20
N ALA A 930 -15.61 -21.83 93.15
CA ALA A 930 -14.83 -21.53 94.35
C ALA A 930 -15.24 -20.15 94.87
N ALA A 931 -15.91 -20.11 96.01
CA ALA A 931 -16.28 -18.88 96.70
C ALA A 931 -15.15 -17.81 96.66
N ASN A 932 -15.45 -16.64 96.09
CA ASN A 932 -14.76 -15.37 96.35
C ASN A 932 -13.24 -15.25 96.06
N SER A 933 -12.71 -15.73 94.94
CA SER A 933 -11.38 -15.22 94.53
C SER A 933 -11.11 -15.24 93.03
N GLY A 934 -11.19 -14.09 92.37
CA GLY A 934 -10.26 -13.79 91.28
C GLY A 934 -8.82 -14.06 91.74
N SER A 935 -7.92 -14.41 90.83
CA SER A 935 -6.53 -14.69 91.21
C SER A 935 -5.67 -13.43 91.05
N PRO A 936 -4.89 -13.02 92.07
CA PRO A 936 -3.90 -11.97 91.92
C PRO A 936 -2.60 -12.51 91.29
N ARG A 937 -2.52 -13.80 90.98
CA ARG A 937 -1.37 -14.40 90.30
C ARG A 937 -1.47 -14.13 88.80
N PRO A 938 -0.47 -13.49 88.19
CA PRO A 938 -0.48 -13.21 86.75
C PRO A 938 -0.81 -14.42 85.89
N GLY A 939 -0.18 -15.58 86.15
CA GLY A 939 -0.33 -16.80 85.34
C GLY A 939 -1.73 -17.43 85.32
N ASP A 940 -2.62 -17.02 86.23
CA ASP A 940 -4.03 -17.48 86.28
C ASP A 940 -4.97 -16.55 85.51
N ASN A 941 -4.46 -15.46 84.93
CA ASN A 941 -5.22 -14.44 84.22
C ASN A 941 -4.79 -14.37 82.74
N THR A 942 -5.62 -13.74 81.91
CA THR A 942 -5.20 -13.38 80.55
C THR A 942 -4.15 -12.27 80.62
N LEU A 943 -2.91 -12.58 80.22
CA LEU A 943 -1.74 -11.73 80.37
C LEU A 943 -1.33 -11.07 79.06
N ILE A 944 -0.87 -9.82 79.16
CA ILE A 944 -0.07 -9.15 78.15
C ILE A 944 1.37 -9.15 78.66
N LEU A 945 2.24 -9.87 77.95
CA LEU A 945 3.68 -9.92 78.18
C LEU A 945 4.38 -8.92 77.27
N ALA A 946 5.48 -8.34 77.76
CA ALA A 946 6.28 -7.35 77.07
C ALA A 946 7.77 -7.67 77.21
N ALA A 947 8.53 -7.72 76.12
CA ALA A 947 9.97 -7.96 76.20
C ALA A 947 10.78 -7.29 75.08
N ALA A 948 12.06 -7.07 75.35
CA ALA A 948 13.00 -6.48 74.39
C ALA A 948 13.35 -7.43 73.22
N LYS A 949 13.15 -8.74 73.39
CA LYS A 949 13.47 -9.80 72.43
C LYS A 949 12.33 -10.79 72.29
N LEU A 950 12.12 -11.30 71.08
CA LEU A 950 11.14 -12.34 70.78
C LEU A 950 11.54 -13.67 71.44
N SER A 951 12.83 -14.01 71.45
CA SER A 951 13.36 -15.20 72.14
C SER A 951 13.06 -15.19 73.65
N LEU A 952 13.05 -14.01 74.27
CA LEU A 952 12.68 -13.86 75.68
C LEU A 952 11.17 -14.03 75.90
N LEU A 953 10.32 -13.51 74.99
CA LEU A 953 8.88 -13.78 75.03
C LEU A 953 8.56 -15.27 74.89
N ASP A 954 9.23 -15.98 73.97
CA ASP A 954 9.03 -17.41 73.76
C ASP A 954 9.42 -18.21 75.02
N SER A 955 10.53 -17.85 75.65
CA SER A 955 10.98 -18.46 76.91
C SER A 955 9.99 -18.18 78.05
N ALA A 956 9.54 -16.93 78.19
CA ALA A 956 8.57 -16.53 79.22
C ALA A 956 7.19 -17.19 79.03
N THR A 957 6.75 -17.33 77.79
CA THR A 957 5.52 -18.05 77.44
C THR A 957 5.57 -19.48 77.98
N LYS A 958 6.67 -20.20 77.72
CA LYS A 958 6.85 -21.57 78.21
C LYS A 958 6.93 -21.65 79.73
N THR A 959 7.68 -20.75 80.38
CA THR A 959 7.82 -20.72 81.85
C THR A 959 6.47 -20.50 82.53
N ILE A 960 5.71 -19.49 82.10
CA ILE A 960 4.42 -19.14 82.72
C ILE A 960 3.38 -20.22 82.44
N ARG A 961 3.31 -20.74 81.21
CA ARG A 961 2.44 -21.88 80.87
C ARG A 961 2.77 -23.13 81.67
N GLY A 962 4.04 -23.32 82.05
CA GLY A 962 4.50 -24.39 82.94
C GLY A 962 4.24 -24.15 84.43
N GLY A 963 3.59 -23.03 84.80
CA GLY A 963 3.30 -22.67 86.19
C GLY A 963 4.42 -21.92 86.92
N GLY A 964 5.45 -21.46 86.20
CA GLY A 964 6.53 -20.65 86.76
C GLY A 964 6.18 -19.16 86.86
N ASP A 965 6.98 -18.42 87.62
CA ASP A 965 6.86 -16.97 87.78
C ASP A 965 7.27 -16.21 86.50
N ILE A 966 6.92 -14.91 86.45
CA ILE A 966 7.33 -14.01 85.36
C ILE A 966 8.86 -13.85 85.39
N PRO A 967 9.58 -14.20 84.30
CA PRO A 967 11.04 -14.07 84.27
C PRO A 967 11.52 -12.61 84.31
N ASP A 968 12.75 -12.41 84.80
CA ASP A 968 13.41 -11.10 84.77
C ASP A 968 13.50 -10.54 83.34
N GLY A 969 13.30 -9.22 83.21
CA GLY A 969 13.33 -8.52 81.93
C GLY A 969 12.04 -8.65 81.09
N VAL A 970 10.99 -9.29 81.62
CA VAL A 970 9.67 -9.39 80.99
C VAL A 970 8.66 -8.57 81.78
N GLY A 971 8.01 -7.62 81.12
CA GLY A 971 6.84 -6.92 81.67
C GLY A 971 5.61 -7.80 81.57
N ALA A 972 4.74 -7.74 82.58
CA ALA A 972 3.46 -8.42 82.57
C ALA A 972 2.34 -7.51 83.07
N LEU A 973 1.20 -7.60 82.39
CA LEU A 973 0.00 -6.83 82.67
C LEU A 973 -1.24 -7.71 82.46
N TYR A 974 -2.17 -7.73 83.40
CA TYR A 974 -3.52 -8.27 83.18
C TYR A 974 -4.54 -7.23 83.64
N PHE A 975 -5.71 -7.19 83.01
CA PHE A 975 -6.80 -6.33 83.48
C PHE A 975 -7.51 -6.98 84.66
N ARG A 976 -7.81 -6.21 85.71
CA ARG A 976 -8.52 -6.74 86.90
C ARG A 976 -9.93 -7.21 86.54
N GLY A 977 -10.40 -8.22 87.28
CA GLY A 977 -11.65 -8.93 87.00
C GLY A 977 -11.45 -10.02 85.93
N ARG A 978 -12.51 -10.79 85.65
CA ARG A 978 -12.49 -11.83 84.62
C ARG A 978 -12.57 -11.20 83.22
N ALA A 979 -11.49 -10.53 82.81
CA ALA A 979 -11.43 -9.81 81.55
C ALA A 979 -11.15 -10.76 80.37
N THR A 980 -11.97 -10.65 79.32
CA THR A 980 -11.74 -11.35 78.05
C THR A 980 -11.01 -10.41 77.10
N LEU A 981 -9.85 -10.84 76.62
CA LEU A 981 -9.07 -10.09 75.64
C LEU A 981 -9.11 -10.82 74.30
N THR A 982 -9.68 -10.19 73.28
CA THR A 982 -9.78 -10.78 71.94
C THR A 982 -8.97 -9.95 70.95
N PRO A 983 -7.91 -10.51 70.32
CA PRO A 983 -7.24 -9.85 69.22
C PRO A 983 -8.16 -9.82 67.98
N ALA A 984 -8.18 -8.70 67.29
CA ALA A 984 -8.98 -8.46 66.10
C ALA A 984 -8.16 -7.82 64.99
N ILE A 985 -8.58 -8.05 63.75
CA ILE A 985 -7.96 -7.54 62.53
C ILE A 985 -8.95 -6.64 61.78
N ARG A 986 -8.41 -5.72 60.99
CA ARG A 986 -9.20 -4.90 60.06
C ARG A 986 -9.09 -5.48 58.65
N VAL A 987 -10.23 -5.70 58.02
CA VAL A 987 -10.39 -6.18 56.64
C VAL A 987 -11.36 -5.27 55.90
N THR A 988 -11.40 -5.35 54.57
CA THR A 988 -12.39 -4.62 53.77
C THR A 988 -13.28 -5.59 53.02
N LEU A 989 -14.60 -5.38 53.04
CA LEU A 989 -15.57 -6.14 52.25
C LEU A 989 -16.42 -5.19 51.39
N GLY A 990 -16.31 -5.29 50.07
CA GLY A 990 -17.05 -4.42 49.14
C GLY A 990 -16.75 -2.93 49.32
N GLY A 991 -15.51 -2.60 49.68
CA GLY A 991 -15.07 -1.24 49.98
C GLY A 991 -15.36 -0.74 51.41
N ALA A 992 -16.11 -1.50 52.22
CA ALA A 992 -16.40 -1.14 53.61
C ALA A 992 -15.39 -1.78 54.58
N PRO A 993 -14.72 -0.99 55.46
CA PRO A 993 -13.85 -1.54 56.48
C PRO A 993 -14.66 -2.29 57.55
N MET A 994 -14.15 -3.42 58.02
CA MET A 994 -14.74 -4.26 59.05
C MET A 994 -13.67 -4.71 60.04
N THR A 995 -14.02 -4.76 61.33
CA THR A 995 -13.16 -5.30 62.40
C THR A 995 -13.69 -6.67 62.81
N VAL A 996 -12.90 -7.71 62.59
CA VAL A 996 -13.26 -9.11 62.88
C VAL A 996 -12.22 -9.75 63.80
N SER A 997 -12.61 -10.73 64.61
CA SER A 997 -11.68 -11.43 65.50
C SER A 997 -10.59 -12.14 64.68
N LEU A 998 -9.37 -12.19 65.22
CA LEU A 998 -8.29 -12.96 64.61
C LEU A 998 -8.71 -14.44 64.49
N GLY A 999 -8.42 -15.04 63.33
CA GLY A 999 -8.89 -16.39 63.00
C GLY A 999 -10.23 -16.45 62.27
N THR A 1000 -10.91 -15.30 62.07
CA THR A 1000 -12.05 -15.24 61.15
C THR A 1000 -11.61 -15.69 59.76
N THR A 1001 -12.36 -16.62 59.16
CA THR A 1001 -12.08 -17.17 57.83
C THR A 1001 -12.88 -16.46 56.75
N VAL A 1002 -12.54 -16.72 55.48
CA VAL A 1002 -13.35 -16.26 54.33
C VAL A 1002 -14.80 -16.71 54.47
N ALA A 1003 -15.05 -17.99 54.78
CA ALA A 1003 -16.38 -18.53 55.05
C ALA A 1003 -17.09 -17.80 56.19
N GLY A 1004 -16.39 -17.58 57.31
CA GLY A 1004 -16.93 -16.86 58.46
C GLY A 1004 -17.36 -15.44 58.10
N LEU A 1005 -16.56 -14.72 57.30
CA LEU A 1005 -16.91 -13.39 56.82
C LEU A 1005 -18.10 -13.42 55.87
N LEU A 1006 -18.14 -14.34 54.89
CA LEU A 1006 -19.27 -14.49 53.96
C LEU A 1006 -20.56 -14.90 54.68
N ALA A 1007 -20.48 -15.68 55.75
CA ALA A 1007 -21.62 -16.08 56.58
C ALA A 1007 -22.30 -14.86 57.23
N THR A 1008 -21.57 -13.79 57.56
CA THR A 1008 -22.16 -12.53 58.07
C THR A 1008 -23.12 -11.86 57.06
N ARG A 1009 -23.06 -12.29 55.80
CA ARG A 1009 -23.90 -11.81 54.69
C ARG A 1009 -24.80 -12.93 54.11
N ALA A 1010 -24.94 -14.05 54.81
CA ALA A 1010 -25.69 -15.23 54.35
C ALA A 1010 -25.20 -15.79 52.98
N MET A 1011 -23.91 -15.64 52.68
CA MET A 1011 -23.28 -16.13 51.44
C MET A 1011 -22.22 -17.22 51.70
N ASN A 1012 -22.34 -17.94 52.81
CA ASN A 1012 -21.43 -19.06 53.09
C ASN A 1012 -21.57 -20.11 51.97
N PRO A 1013 -20.49 -20.48 51.25
CA PRO A 1013 -20.59 -21.48 50.21
C PRO A 1013 -21.02 -22.84 50.80
N PRO A 1014 -21.81 -23.64 50.07
CA PRO A 1014 -22.09 -25.02 50.47
C PRO A 1014 -20.80 -25.84 50.46
N ASP A 1015 -20.75 -26.91 51.25
CA ASP A 1015 -19.65 -27.87 51.26
C ASP A 1015 -19.68 -28.76 50.00
N LEU A 1016 -19.42 -28.11 48.85
CA LEU A 1016 -19.35 -28.73 47.55
C LEU A 1016 -17.97 -28.49 46.95
N ALA A 1017 -17.53 -29.49 46.22
CA ALA A 1017 -16.35 -29.44 45.41
C ALA A 1017 -16.62 -28.54 44.17
N LEU A 1018 -16.65 -27.21 44.34
CA LEU A 1018 -16.79 -26.22 43.27
C LEU A 1018 -15.83 -25.03 43.49
N PRO A 1019 -15.31 -24.38 42.42
CA PRO A 1019 -14.49 -23.18 42.56
C PRO A 1019 -15.29 -22.01 43.14
N LEU A 1020 -14.67 -21.22 44.03
CA LEU A 1020 -15.31 -20.05 44.64
C LEU A 1020 -15.26 -18.84 43.70
N THR A 1021 -16.15 -18.83 42.70
CA THR A 1021 -16.26 -17.73 41.74
C THR A 1021 -17.02 -16.52 42.32
N GLY A 1022 -16.80 -15.33 41.76
CA GLY A 1022 -17.50 -14.10 42.17
C GLY A 1022 -16.92 -13.44 43.43
N LEU A 1023 -15.97 -14.07 44.11
CA LEU A 1023 -15.16 -13.45 45.16
C LEU A 1023 -13.80 -13.04 44.59
N ARG A 1024 -13.39 -11.79 44.81
CA ARG A 1024 -12.03 -11.33 44.58
C ARG A 1024 -11.40 -11.01 45.93
N MET A 1025 -10.22 -11.56 46.18
CA MET A 1025 -9.48 -11.31 47.39
C MET A 1025 -8.07 -10.84 47.04
N GLU A 1026 -7.62 -9.76 47.69
CA GLU A 1026 -6.26 -9.26 47.59
C GLU A 1026 -5.64 -9.20 48.98
N ARG A 1027 -4.38 -9.62 49.08
CA ARG A 1027 -3.61 -9.69 50.31
C ARG A 1027 -2.38 -8.83 50.18
N GLY A 1028 -2.26 -7.82 51.06
CA GLY A 1028 -1.15 -6.87 51.05
C GLY A 1028 0.22 -7.55 51.17
N VAL A 1029 1.21 -7.06 50.42
CA VAL A 1029 2.58 -7.61 50.43
C VAL A 1029 3.41 -7.14 51.63
N GLN A 1030 3.02 -6.05 52.29
CA GLN A 1030 3.72 -5.44 53.43
C GLN A 1030 5.24 -5.30 53.16
N SER A 1031 6.09 -5.81 54.07
CA SER A 1031 7.55 -5.74 53.97
C SER A 1031 8.17 -6.74 52.98
N ALA A 1032 7.38 -7.54 52.26
CA ALA A 1032 7.88 -8.53 51.31
C ALA A 1032 8.23 -7.89 49.94
N LEU A 1033 9.40 -7.26 49.85
CA LEU A 1033 9.88 -6.61 48.62
C LEU A 1033 10.59 -7.61 47.71
N LEU A 1034 9.80 -8.35 46.94
CA LEU A 1034 10.27 -9.40 46.02
C LEU A 1034 11.19 -8.85 44.92
N ASN A 1035 12.38 -9.42 44.77
CA ASN A 1035 13.34 -9.14 43.69
C ASN A 1035 13.76 -7.66 43.56
N TYR A 1036 13.86 -6.93 44.68
CA TYR A 1036 14.38 -5.55 44.73
C TYR A 1036 13.59 -4.54 43.88
N PRO A 1037 12.29 -4.32 44.14
CA PRO A 1037 11.52 -3.35 43.37
C PRO A 1037 12.10 -1.93 43.47
N ASP A 1038 12.03 -1.16 42.39
CA ASP A 1038 12.53 0.23 42.36
C ASP A 1038 11.66 1.22 43.15
N ARG A 1039 10.50 0.78 43.67
CA ARG A 1039 9.59 1.61 44.46
C ARG A 1039 8.87 0.77 45.51
N TYR A 1040 8.62 1.38 46.66
CA TYR A 1040 7.74 0.82 47.68
C TYR A 1040 6.31 1.26 47.38
N ASP A 1041 5.46 0.31 46.96
CA ASP A 1041 4.04 0.55 46.76
C ASP A 1041 3.27 0.13 48.00
N VAL A 1042 2.84 1.12 48.79
CA VAL A 1042 2.07 0.91 50.03
C VAL A 1042 0.75 0.17 49.75
N GLY A 1043 0.19 0.33 48.55
CA GLY A 1043 -1.04 -0.33 48.12
C GLY A 1043 -0.81 -1.69 47.45
N ALA A 1044 0.43 -2.16 47.33
CA ALA A 1044 0.71 -3.41 46.66
C ALA A 1044 0.06 -4.60 47.40
N ALA A 1045 -0.72 -5.36 46.65
CA ALA A 1045 -1.36 -6.56 47.12
C ALA A 1045 -1.32 -7.65 46.04
N ASN A 1046 -1.15 -8.89 46.48
CA ASN A 1046 -1.19 -10.05 45.62
C ASN A 1046 -2.62 -10.63 45.62
N PRO A 1047 -3.16 -11.00 44.45
CA PRO A 1047 -4.46 -11.66 44.40
C PRO A 1047 -4.37 -13.03 45.07
N VAL A 1048 -5.40 -13.40 45.82
CA VAL A 1048 -5.60 -14.74 46.39
C VAL A 1048 -6.63 -15.47 45.53
N ARG A 1049 -6.18 -16.47 44.78
CA ARG A 1049 -6.93 -17.12 43.70
C ARG A 1049 -7.72 -18.32 44.18
N LEU A 1050 -8.71 -18.07 45.04
CA LEU A 1050 -9.65 -19.10 45.54
C LEU A 1050 -10.57 -19.68 44.45
N ASP A 1051 -10.56 -19.07 43.26
CA ASP A 1051 -11.23 -19.48 42.04
C ASP A 1051 -10.42 -20.48 41.19
N TRP A 1052 -9.16 -20.76 41.52
CA TRP A 1052 -8.27 -21.57 40.69
C TRP A 1052 -8.62 -23.08 40.65
N VAL A 1053 -8.77 -23.62 39.43
CA VAL A 1053 -9.08 -25.03 39.06
C VAL A 1053 -7.76 -25.80 38.81
N PRO A 1054 -7.58 -27.10 39.21
CA PRO A 1054 -8.59 -28.17 39.28
C PRO A 1054 -9.19 -28.49 40.65
N ALA A 1055 -8.73 -27.89 41.74
CA ALA A 1055 -9.08 -28.41 43.06
C ALA A 1055 -10.33 -27.74 43.64
N THR A 1056 -11.42 -28.45 43.45
CA THR A 1056 -12.76 -28.26 43.98
C THR A 1056 -12.85 -28.62 45.46
N HIS A 1057 -12.61 -27.70 46.40
CA HIS A 1057 -12.75 -27.99 47.84
C HIS A 1057 -13.29 -26.79 48.64
N ALA A 1058 -14.41 -27.00 49.36
CA ALA A 1058 -14.95 -26.02 50.32
C ALA A 1058 -13.93 -25.63 51.41
N ALA A 1059 -12.94 -26.49 51.65
CA ALA A 1059 -11.82 -26.24 52.54
C ALA A 1059 -11.09 -24.91 52.25
N TYR A 1060 -11.09 -24.41 51.01
CA TYR A 1060 -10.44 -23.12 50.69
C TYR A 1060 -11.12 -21.92 51.35
N SER A 1061 -12.42 -22.02 51.62
CA SER A 1061 -13.15 -20.98 52.36
C SER A 1061 -12.76 -20.93 53.85
N SER A 1062 -12.03 -21.92 54.35
CA SER A 1062 -11.44 -21.90 55.70
C SER A 1062 -10.18 -21.04 55.82
N LEU A 1063 -9.73 -20.39 54.72
CA LEU A 1063 -8.58 -19.50 54.74
C LEU A 1063 -8.75 -18.40 55.80
N PRO A 1064 -7.85 -18.32 56.80
CA PRO A 1064 -7.87 -17.22 57.75
C PRO A 1064 -7.59 -15.89 57.06
N LEU A 1065 -8.37 -14.88 57.43
CA LEU A 1065 -8.14 -13.51 57.01
C LEU A 1065 -6.97 -12.93 57.79
N LEU A 1066 -6.20 -12.07 57.14
CA LEU A 1066 -5.11 -11.32 57.74
C LEU A 1066 -5.44 -9.82 57.74
N ALA A 1067 -4.78 -9.07 58.62
CA ALA A 1067 -4.93 -7.62 58.66
C ALA A 1067 -4.59 -7.01 57.28
N GLY A 1068 -5.50 -6.17 56.78
CA GLY A 1068 -5.39 -5.50 55.49
C GLY A 1068 -5.93 -6.29 54.30
N ASP A 1069 -6.47 -7.50 54.49
CA ASP A 1069 -7.09 -8.25 53.39
C ASP A 1069 -8.30 -7.46 52.81
N LEU A 1070 -8.34 -7.41 51.48
CA LEU A 1070 -9.38 -6.73 50.70
C LEU A 1070 -10.21 -7.78 50.00
N LEU A 1071 -11.52 -7.79 50.25
CA LEU A 1071 -12.47 -8.69 49.62
C LEU A 1071 -13.50 -7.87 48.86
N ASP A 1072 -13.70 -8.21 47.60
CA ASP A 1072 -14.76 -7.66 46.77
C ASP A 1072 -15.66 -8.78 46.28
N LEU A 1073 -16.96 -8.58 46.46
CA LEU A 1073 -17.98 -9.46 45.95
C LEU A 1073 -18.36 -8.88 44.59
N GLY A 1074 -18.09 -9.63 43.52
CA GLY A 1074 -18.49 -9.24 42.19
C GLY A 1074 -19.95 -8.81 42.23
N ARG A 1075 -20.26 -7.61 41.72
CA ARG A 1075 -21.63 -7.14 41.61
C ARG A 1075 -22.42 -8.23 40.90
N GLY A 1076 -23.28 -8.95 41.63
CA GLY A 1076 -24.24 -9.86 41.05
C GLY A 1076 -24.91 -9.10 39.92
N GLY A 1077 -24.83 -9.66 38.71
CA GLY A 1077 -24.98 -8.90 37.47
C GLY A 1077 -26.14 -7.91 37.53
N SER A 1078 -25.82 -6.62 37.44
CA SER A 1078 -26.68 -5.73 36.68
C SER A 1078 -26.57 -6.22 35.24
N ARG A 1079 -27.50 -7.11 34.87
CA ARG A 1079 -27.87 -7.33 33.48
C ARG A 1079 -28.26 -6.02 32.84
#